data_AF-A0A926CNL1-F1
#
_entry.id   AF-A0A926CNL1-F1
#
_cell.length_a   1.000
_cell.length_b   1.000
_cell.length_c   1.000
_cell.angle_alpha   90.00
_cell.angle_beta   90.00
_cell.angle_gamma   90.00
#
_symmetry.space_group_name_H-M   'P 1'
#
loop_
_entity.id
_entity.type
_entity.pdbx_description
1 polymer ?
#
loop_
_entity_poly.entity_id
_entity_poly.type
_entity_poly.pdbx_seq_one_letter_code
_entity_poly.pdbx_strand_id
1 'polypeptide(L)'
;AALSRISHAKNHKETPQDFHNNTADPKMARLAVIYERYENRLRESNALDFDDLLLETVRLLQHDEGVRRSYNERLRYLMIDEYQDTNRTQYDMVRLLSQGHSNVVVVGDEDQSIYGWRGADIRNILDFERDYPNAKVIRLEQNYRSTKNILEAASAVVSNNKARKGKWLWTDTGSGEPLQMYEAPDSENEALFIADTIEKILSKDRNYRVAVLYRTNFQSRQIEEALRRYGRKYIVVGGFSFYQRAEIKDVLAYLKAAANTSDSISLLRIINTPARGIGKTTVEQIELYALENGLNIFDAIGRMLQERAFGTRADSALAYFRRTIEELHGEVEKRPLDQLLRLVIDRTGYQKMLETDPSPETESRLGNLQEFLNAAADAVERGESLSDFLDHAALVSDADQVDNEAQVSLLTIHNAKGLEFSVVFLAGMEEGLFPHIRSLDSEAQMEEERRLCYVGMTRAEKQLYISWALYRRRWGGGQPEPSIPSRFLAEVPKALTEEAGGGRQPSGPDLYAERSYVRDSARRNLYTGKTYNSVENISQFFNERGMPPPSGIQQAQNRNNPAPPAAAPPSMQAGARPIGSSPLVKAPAAAAPAKRKSFGPGSTITHPKYGRGTVLRREGEGEDAKLTVSFQGHGLKKIIEKYAGIRHE
;
A
#
# COMPACT_ATOMS: atom_id res chain seq x y z
N ALA A 1 -0.63 -14.47 14.73
CA ALA A 1 -0.16 -15.85 15.01
C ALA A 1 -1.26 -16.92 15.10
N ALA A 2 -2.02 -16.98 16.22
CA ALA A 2 -2.96 -18.08 16.47
C ALA A 2 -4.09 -18.15 15.44
N LEU A 3 -4.69 -17.01 15.07
CA LEU A 3 -5.72 -16.91 14.04
C LEU A 3 -5.25 -17.43 12.67
N SER A 4 -4.02 -17.10 12.25
CA SER A 4 -3.47 -17.58 10.97
C SER A 4 -3.30 -19.09 10.96
N ARG A 5 -2.91 -19.70 12.09
CA ARG A 5 -2.84 -21.17 12.22
C ARG A 5 -4.22 -21.83 12.27
N ILE A 6 -5.18 -21.21 12.95
CA ILE A 6 -6.58 -21.67 12.95
C ILE A 6 -7.14 -21.61 11.52
N SER A 7 -6.92 -20.51 10.81
CA SER A 7 -7.33 -20.35 9.41
C SER A 7 -6.67 -21.40 8.49
N HIS A 8 -5.38 -21.67 8.67
CA HIS A 8 -4.70 -22.74 7.94
C HIS A 8 -5.32 -24.11 8.23
N ALA A 9 -5.57 -24.44 9.50
CA ALA A 9 -6.22 -25.69 9.91
C ALA A 9 -7.64 -25.81 9.31
N LYS A 10 -8.44 -24.74 9.36
CA LYS A 10 -9.76 -24.64 8.73
C LYS A 10 -9.70 -24.88 7.22
N ASN A 11 -8.75 -24.26 6.51
CA ASN A 11 -8.56 -24.46 5.08
C ASN A 11 -8.20 -25.91 4.70
N HIS A 12 -7.60 -26.67 5.64
CA HIS A 12 -7.30 -28.10 5.51
C HIS A 12 -8.35 -29.02 6.15
N LYS A 13 -9.48 -28.47 6.62
CA LYS A 13 -10.58 -29.20 7.29
C LYS A 13 -10.20 -29.90 8.59
N GLU A 14 -9.16 -29.42 9.27
CA GLU A 14 -8.77 -29.96 10.56
C GLU A 14 -9.65 -29.38 11.67
N THR A 15 -10.30 -30.26 12.44
CA THR A 15 -11.07 -29.85 13.62
C THR A 15 -10.11 -29.54 14.79
N PRO A 16 -10.58 -28.85 15.86
CA PRO A 16 -9.77 -28.67 17.06
C PRO A 16 -9.27 -30.00 17.65
N GLN A 17 -10.05 -31.07 17.53
CA GLN A 17 -9.67 -32.40 17.98
C GLN A 17 -8.59 -33.03 17.10
N ASP A 18 -8.71 -32.92 15.78
CA ASP A 18 -7.68 -33.39 14.84
C ASP A 18 -6.36 -32.64 15.06
N PHE A 19 -6.45 -31.33 15.27
CA PHE A 19 -5.31 -30.47 15.56
C PHE A 19 -4.62 -30.86 16.88
N HIS A 20 -5.39 -31.29 17.88
CA HIS A 20 -4.84 -31.83 19.14
C HIS A 20 -4.15 -33.19 18.94
N ASN A 21 -4.76 -34.07 18.14
CA ASN A 21 -4.25 -35.43 17.91
C ASN A 21 -3.01 -35.47 17.00
N ASN A 22 -2.90 -34.53 16.05
CA ASN A 22 -1.83 -34.49 15.04
C ASN A 22 -0.52 -33.85 15.54
N THR A 23 -0.40 -33.57 16.84
CA THR A 23 0.71 -32.77 17.37
C THR A 23 1.27 -33.36 18.66
N ALA A 24 2.61 -33.42 18.76
CA ALA A 24 3.33 -33.74 19.99
C ALA A 24 3.88 -32.48 20.71
N ASP A 25 3.78 -31.29 20.10
CA ASP A 25 4.29 -30.03 20.65
C ASP A 25 3.33 -29.43 21.70
N PRO A 26 3.78 -29.19 22.96
CA PRO A 26 2.99 -28.56 24.00
C PRO A 26 2.40 -27.18 23.62
N LYS A 27 3.07 -26.41 22.75
CA LYS A 27 2.55 -25.11 22.28
C LYS A 27 1.35 -25.26 21.37
N MET A 28 1.39 -26.26 20.49
CA MET A 28 0.31 -26.54 19.54
C MET A 28 -0.88 -27.21 20.25
N ALA A 29 -0.64 -28.03 21.28
CA ALA A 29 -1.71 -28.55 22.15
C ALA A 29 -2.47 -27.43 22.86
N ARG A 30 -1.78 -26.38 23.35
CA ARG A 30 -2.44 -25.17 23.89
C ARG A 30 -3.22 -24.40 22.82
N LEU A 31 -2.71 -24.37 21.60
CA LEU A 31 -3.38 -23.72 20.47
C LEU A 31 -4.69 -24.45 20.10
N ALA A 32 -4.73 -25.78 20.19
CA ALA A 32 -5.97 -26.56 20.03
C ALA A 32 -7.05 -26.16 21.03
N VAL A 33 -6.69 -25.97 22.31
CA VAL A 33 -7.62 -25.50 23.35
C VAL A 33 -8.11 -24.08 23.06
N ILE A 34 -7.23 -23.20 22.56
CA ILE A 34 -7.62 -21.85 22.13
C ILE A 34 -8.57 -21.93 20.94
N TYR A 35 -8.29 -22.79 19.96
CA TYR A 35 -9.13 -23.00 18.78
C TYR A 35 -10.52 -23.50 19.18
N GLU A 36 -10.61 -24.49 20.07
CA GLU A 36 -11.90 -24.98 20.59
C GLU A 36 -12.69 -23.88 21.30
N ARG A 37 -12.04 -23.09 22.18
CA ARG A 37 -12.70 -21.97 22.86
C ARG A 37 -13.14 -20.87 21.89
N TYR A 38 -12.33 -20.59 20.87
CA TYR A 38 -12.65 -19.62 19.83
C TYR A 38 -13.89 -20.04 19.06
N GLU A 39 -13.94 -21.30 18.60
CA GLU A 39 -15.09 -21.90 17.94
C GLU A 39 -16.36 -21.84 18.80
N ASN A 40 -16.25 -22.25 20.07
CA ASN A 40 -17.38 -22.22 21.00
C ASN A 40 -17.91 -20.79 21.19
N ARG A 41 -17.01 -19.80 21.32
CA ARG A 41 -17.39 -18.39 21.47
C ARG A 41 -18.04 -17.83 20.19
N LEU A 42 -17.57 -18.25 19.01
CA LEU A 42 -18.18 -17.89 17.73
C LEU A 42 -19.61 -18.42 17.65
N ARG A 43 -19.83 -19.69 17.99
CA ARG A 43 -21.15 -20.32 18.01
C ARG A 43 -22.11 -19.69 19.02
N GLU A 44 -21.64 -19.44 20.25
CA GLU A 44 -22.42 -18.72 21.27
C GLU A 44 -22.83 -17.32 20.81
N SER A 45 -21.98 -16.67 20.00
CA SER A 45 -22.23 -15.34 19.46
C SER A 45 -23.00 -15.35 18.15
N ASN A 46 -23.39 -16.53 17.65
CA ASN A 46 -24.00 -16.74 16.33
C ASN A 46 -23.23 -16.02 15.20
N ALA A 47 -21.90 -16.11 15.24
CA ALA A 47 -20.98 -15.48 14.30
C ALA A 47 -20.20 -16.53 13.52
N LEU A 48 -19.81 -16.19 12.29
CA LEU A 48 -18.96 -16.99 11.41
C LEU A 48 -17.76 -16.12 10.99
N ASP A 49 -16.58 -16.72 10.93
CA ASP A 49 -15.44 -16.08 10.28
C ASP A 49 -15.38 -16.39 8.78
N PHE A 50 -14.38 -15.85 8.07
CA PHE A 50 -14.26 -16.02 6.62
C PHE A 50 -14.10 -17.48 6.19
N ASP A 51 -13.35 -18.28 6.95
CA ASP A 51 -13.13 -19.68 6.62
C ASP A 51 -14.39 -20.51 6.90
N ASP A 52 -15.13 -20.15 7.95
CA ASP A 52 -16.41 -20.79 8.31
C ASP A 52 -17.47 -20.62 7.22
N LEU A 53 -17.48 -19.49 6.50
CA LEU A 53 -18.41 -19.31 5.38
C LEU A 53 -18.30 -20.44 4.36
N LEU A 54 -17.10 -20.94 4.09
CA LEU A 54 -16.88 -22.07 3.18
C LEU A 54 -17.13 -23.41 3.88
N LEU A 55 -16.58 -23.59 5.08
CA LEU A 55 -16.68 -24.86 5.81
C LEU A 55 -18.11 -25.21 6.20
N GLU A 56 -18.85 -24.27 6.78
CA GLU A 56 -20.24 -24.48 7.19
C GLU A 56 -21.16 -24.63 5.97
N THR A 57 -20.87 -23.95 4.85
CA THR A 57 -21.59 -24.18 3.59
C THR A 57 -21.39 -25.61 3.09
N VAL A 58 -20.14 -26.11 3.07
CA VAL A 58 -19.84 -27.50 2.69
C VAL A 58 -20.50 -28.47 3.66
N ARG A 59 -20.41 -28.24 4.96
CA ARG A 59 -21.04 -29.07 6.00
C ARG A 59 -22.56 -29.13 5.81
N LEU A 60 -23.21 -27.99 5.56
CA LEU A 60 -24.64 -27.93 5.29
C LEU A 60 -25.02 -28.73 4.05
N LEU A 61 -24.29 -28.55 2.94
CA LEU A 61 -24.55 -29.30 1.70
C LEU A 61 -24.27 -30.81 1.83
N GLN A 62 -23.38 -31.22 2.74
CA GLN A 62 -23.11 -32.63 3.01
C GLN A 62 -24.21 -33.30 3.85
N HIS A 63 -24.74 -32.60 4.85
CA HIS A 63 -25.70 -33.18 5.80
C HIS A 63 -27.16 -32.99 5.41
N ASP A 64 -27.53 -31.85 4.80
CA ASP A 64 -28.90 -31.56 4.38
C ASP A 64 -29.07 -31.80 2.89
N GLU A 65 -29.57 -33.00 2.55
CA GLU A 65 -29.85 -33.37 1.16
C GLU A 65 -30.93 -32.49 0.52
N GLY A 66 -31.92 -32.02 1.28
CA GLY A 66 -33.01 -31.19 0.76
C GLY A 66 -32.48 -29.83 0.28
N VAL A 67 -31.63 -29.20 1.10
CA VAL A 67 -30.94 -27.97 0.74
C VAL A 67 -30.01 -28.21 -0.46
N ARG A 68 -29.18 -29.27 -0.42
CA ARG A 68 -28.30 -29.60 -1.55
C ARG A 68 -29.08 -29.76 -2.84
N ARG A 69 -30.18 -30.53 -2.84
CA ARG A 69 -31.02 -30.77 -4.00
C ARG A 69 -31.63 -29.49 -4.54
N SER A 70 -32.15 -28.62 -3.68
CA SER A 70 -32.67 -27.30 -4.05
C SER A 70 -31.62 -26.45 -4.77
N TYR A 71 -30.38 -26.43 -4.27
CA TYR A 71 -29.29 -25.71 -4.93
C TYR A 71 -28.83 -26.37 -6.23
N ASN A 72 -28.78 -27.69 -6.30
CA ASN A 72 -28.47 -28.42 -7.53
C ASN A 72 -29.54 -28.10 -8.61
N GLU A 73 -30.82 -28.18 -8.29
CA GLU A 73 -31.89 -27.84 -9.25
C GLU A 73 -31.82 -26.38 -9.74
N ARG A 74 -31.39 -25.47 -8.86
CA ARG A 74 -31.23 -24.05 -9.19
C ARG A 74 -29.97 -23.78 -10.02
N LEU A 75 -28.84 -24.37 -9.66
CA LEU A 75 -27.52 -24.11 -10.23
C LEU A 75 -27.17 -25.13 -11.33
N ARG A 76 -28.00 -25.23 -12.37
CA ARG A 76 -27.86 -26.27 -13.41
C ARG A 76 -26.55 -26.25 -14.19
N TYR A 77 -25.85 -25.12 -14.20
CA TYR A 77 -24.56 -24.93 -14.86
C TYR A 77 -23.63 -24.20 -13.89
N LEU A 78 -22.50 -24.82 -13.56
CA LEU A 78 -21.46 -24.21 -12.73
C LEU A 78 -20.31 -23.79 -13.63
N MET A 79 -19.90 -22.52 -13.53
CA MET A 79 -18.74 -21.97 -14.22
C MET A 79 -17.80 -21.41 -13.16
N ILE A 80 -16.58 -21.92 -13.11
CA ILE A 80 -15.58 -21.53 -12.13
C ILE A 80 -14.34 -21.06 -12.89
N ASP A 81 -13.89 -19.85 -12.59
CA ASP A 81 -12.66 -19.27 -13.12
C ASP A 81 -11.53 -19.40 -12.08
N GLU A 82 -10.28 -19.22 -12.51
CA GLU A 82 -9.08 -19.31 -11.67
C GLU A 82 -9.00 -20.61 -10.84
N TYR A 83 -9.43 -21.74 -11.43
CA TYR A 83 -9.61 -23.01 -10.72
C TYR A 83 -8.29 -23.58 -10.12
N GLN A 84 -7.13 -23.18 -10.64
CA GLN A 84 -5.83 -23.56 -10.12
C GLN A 84 -5.55 -23.00 -8.70
N ASP A 85 -6.22 -21.90 -8.31
CA ASP A 85 -6.03 -21.30 -6.98
C ASP A 85 -7.03 -21.83 -5.94
N THR A 86 -7.79 -22.86 -6.29
CA THR A 86 -8.81 -23.41 -5.39
C THR A 86 -8.18 -24.24 -4.28
N ASN A 87 -8.71 -24.10 -3.07
CA ASN A 87 -8.37 -24.96 -1.94
C ASN A 87 -9.27 -26.21 -1.89
N ARG A 88 -8.96 -27.15 -1.00
CA ARG A 88 -9.70 -28.41 -0.91
C ARG A 88 -11.18 -28.23 -0.53
N THR A 89 -11.49 -27.26 0.32
CA THR A 89 -12.87 -26.97 0.75
C THR A 89 -13.71 -26.42 -0.41
N GLN A 90 -13.17 -25.52 -1.22
CA GLN A 90 -13.80 -25.01 -2.42
C GLN A 90 -14.03 -26.12 -3.45
N TYR A 91 -13.04 -27.00 -3.65
CA TYR A 91 -13.19 -28.19 -4.49
C TYR A 91 -14.37 -29.06 -4.04
N ASP A 92 -14.46 -29.37 -2.74
CA ASP A 92 -15.54 -30.23 -2.22
C ASP A 92 -16.92 -29.54 -2.33
N MET A 93 -16.97 -28.21 -2.19
CA MET A 93 -18.19 -27.42 -2.45
C MET A 93 -18.67 -27.58 -3.90
N VAL A 94 -17.76 -27.42 -4.87
CA VAL A 94 -18.08 -27.59 -6.30
C VAL A 94 -18.62 -28.99 -6.56
N ARG A 95 -17.98 -30.02 -5.99
CA ARG A 95 -18.42 -31.41 -6.13
C ARG A 95 -19.82 -31.67 -5.56
N LEU A 96 -20.18 -31.06 -4.43
CA LEU A 96 -21.52 -31.20 -3.84
C LEU A 96 -22.60 -30.45 -4.62
N LEU A 97 -22.25 -29.32 -5.20
CA LEU A 97 -23.17 -28.53 -6.02
C LEU A 97 -23.39 -29.13 -7.41
N SER A 98 -22.45 -29.94 -7.91
CA SER A 98 -22.54 -30.61 -9.21
C SER A 98 -23.04 -32.06 -9.15
N GLN A 99 -23.36 -32.59 -7.97
CA GLN A 99 -23.78 -34.00 -7.81
C GLN A 99 -25.06 -34.33 -8.59
N GLY A 100 -26.02 -33.40 -8.70
CA GLY A 100 -27.27 -33.59 -9.43
C GLY A 100 -27.15 -33.42 -10.95
N HIS A 101 -26.11 -32.73 -11.42
CA HIS A 101 -25.83 -32.54 -12.84
C HIS A 101 -24.32 -32.32 -13.07
N SER A 102 -23.72 -33.11 -13.94
CA SER A 102 -22.29 -32.99 -14.28
C SER A 102 -21.97 -31.82 -15.23
N ASN A 103 -22.76 -30.74 -15.18
CA ASN A 103 -22.62 -29.54 -15.99
C ASN A 103 -21.67 -28.54 -15.31
N VAL A 104 -20.39 -28.89 -15.23
CA VAL A 104 -19.36 -28.05 -14.62
C VAL A 104 -18.36 -27.64 -15.68
N VAL A 105 -18.09 -26.34 -15.76
CA VAL A 105 -17.02 -25.75 -16.56
C VAL A 105 -16.03 -25.13 -15.59
N VAL A 106 -14.79 -25.62 -15.61
CA VAL A 106 -13.67 -25.00 -14.91
C VAL A 106 -12.72 -24.38 -15.91
N VAL A 107 -12.25 -23.18 -15.60
CA VAL A 107 -11.22 -22.48 -16.35
C VAL A 107 -10.07 -22.21 -15.38
N GLY A 108 -8.85 -22.43 -15.84
CA GLY A 108 -7.67 -22.19 -15.04
C GLY A 108 -6.40 -22.50 -15.81
N ASP A 109 -5.29 -22.07 -15.24
CA ASP A 109 -3.96 -22.22 -15.80
C ASP A 109 -2.98 -22.64 -14.70
N GLU A 110 -2.45 -23.87 -14.79
CA GLU A 110 -1.51 -24.42 -13.83
C GLU A 110 -0.20 -23.62 -13.71
N ASP A 111 0.21 -22.93 -14.77
CA ASP A 111 1.40 -22.08 -14.78
C ASP A 111 1.13 -20.73 -14.07
N GLN A 112 -0.13 -20.42 -13.71
CA GLN A 112 -0.56 -19.21 -12.97
C GLN A 112 -1.06 -19.50 -11.54
N SER A 113 -0.72 -20.66 -10.98
CA SER A 113 -1.01 -21.01 -9.58
C SER A 113 0.02 -20.37 -8.63
N ILE A 114 -0.36 -19.29 -7.94
CA ILE A 114 0.56 -18.46 -7.12
C ILE A 114 0.07 -18.22 -5.67
N TYR A 115 -1.01 -18.88 -5.26
CA TYR A 115 -1.55 -18.79 -3.89
C TYR A 115 -1.35 -20.09 -3.09
N GLY A 116 -0.26 -20.82 -3.33
CA GLY A 116 0.06 -22.05 -2.60
C GLY A 116 0.14 -21.82 -1.08
N TRP A 117 0.70 -20.68 -0.68
CA TRP A 117 0.75 -20.24 0.72
C TRP A 117 -0.62 -19.97 1.38
N ARG A 118 -1.70 -19.81 0.60
CA ARG A 118 -3.09 -19.70 1.09
C ARG A 118 -3.83 -21.04 1.11
N GLY A 119 -3.14 -22.14 0.78
CA GLY A 119 -3.71 -23.49 0.72
C GLY A 119 -4.34 -23.83 -0.63
N ALA A 120 -4.00 -23.10 -1.70
CA ALA A 120 -4.37 -23.51 -3.05
C ALA A 120 -3.69 -24.84 -3.41
N ASP A 121 -4.44 -25.75 -4.03
CA ASP A 121 -3.94 -27.07 -4.43
C ASP A 121 -4.01 -27.23 -5.95
N ILE A 122 -2.86 -27.11 -6.61
CA ILE A 122 -2.71 -27.29 -8.06
C ILE A 122 -3.20 -28.67 -8.54
N ARG A 123 -3.26 -29.68 -7.65
CA ARG A 123 -3.80 -30.99 -7.99
C ARG A 123 -5.27 -30.94 -8.35
N ASN A 124 -6.04 -29.96 -7.85
CA ASN A 124 -7.46 -29.83 -8.14
C ASN A 124 -7.71 -29.68 -9.65
N ILE A 125 -6.90 -28.88 -10.36
CA ILE A 125 -7.02 -28.71 -11.82
C ILE A 125 -6.37 -29.88 -12.58
N LEU A 126 -5.26 -30.42 -12.07
CA LEU A 126 -4.57 -31.54 -12.72
C LEU A 126 -5.39 -32.83 -12.70
N ASP A 127 -6.09 -33.10 -11.59
CA ASP A 127 -6.88 -34.30 -11.37
C ASP A 127 -8.35 -34.17 -11.82
N PHE A 128 -8.75 -33.04 -12.42
CA PHE A 128 -10.13 -32.81 -12.82
C PHE A 128 -10.67 -33.91 -13.77
N GLU A 129 -9.84 -34.40 -14.68
CA GLU A 129 -10.18 -35.49 -15.61
C GLU A 129 -10.41 -36.84 -14.89
N ARG A 130 -9.77 -37.05 -13.73
CA ARG A 130 -9.99 -38.24 -12.90
C ARG A 130 -11.34 -38.16 -12.19
N ASP A 131 -11.72 -36.96 -11.76
CA ASP A 131 -12.95 -36.75 -10.99
C ASP A 131 -14.20 -36.61 -11.88
N TYR A 132 -14.02 -36.11 -13.11
CA TYR A 132 -15.04 -36.03 -14.15
C TYR A 132 -14.57 -36.76 -15.42
N PRO A 133 -14.73 -38.10 -15.52
CA PRO A 133 -14.19 -38.90 -16.62
C PRO A 133 -14.73 -38.52 -18.02
N ASN A 134 -15.90 -37.90 -18.08
CA ASN A 134 -16.53 -37.44 -19.32
C ASN A 134 -16.21 -35.97 -19.64
N ALA A 135 -15.26 -35.35 -18.92
CA ALA A 135 -14.90 -33.95 -19.12
C ALA A 135 -14.26 -33.76 -20.50
N LYS A 136 -14.75 -32.75 -21.24
CA LYS A 136 -14.12 -32.31 -22.47
C LYS A 136 -13.03 -31.29 -22.15
N VAL A 137 -11.78 -31.63 -22.45
CA VAL A 137 -10.65 -30.69 -22.31
C VAL A 137 -10.54 -29.84 -23.57
N ILE A 138 -10.61 -28.52 -23.40
CA ILE A 138 -10.38 -27.54 -24.48
C ILE A 138 -9.13 -26.75 -24.09
N ARG A 139 -8.12 -26.75 -24.96
CA ARG A 139 -6.88 -25.99 -24.76
C ARG A 139 -6.96 -24.70 -25.56
N LEU A 140 -6.78 -23.56 -24.89
CA LEU A 140 -6.68 -22.26 -25.51
C LEU A 140 -5.20 -21.91 -25.65
N GLU A 141 -4.63 -22.18 -26.82
CA GLU A 141 -3.20 -22.04 -27.08
C GLU A 141 -2.83 -20.68 -27.70
N GLN A 142 -3.81 -19.95 -28.21
CA GLN A 142 -3.59 -18.62 -28.78
C GLN A 142 -3.66 -17.55 -27.67
N ASN A 143 -2.55 -16.86 -27.45
CA ASN A 143 -2.48 -15.67 -26.62
C ASN A 143 -2.80 -14.43 -27.47
N TYR A 144 -3.69 -13.57 -26.97
CA TYR A 144 -4.11 -12.34 -27.64
C TYR A 144 -3.58 -11.07 -26.95
N ARG A 145 -2.86 -11.22 -25.82
CA ARG A 145 -2.41 -10.11 -24.98
C ARG A 145 -0.98 -9.67 -25.33
N SER A 146 -0.05 -10.61 -25.26
CA SER A 146 1.39 -10.35 -25.29
C SER A 146 1.97 -10.56 -26.68
N THR A 147 3.05 -9.82 -26.96
CA THR A 147 3.89 -10.04 -28.15
C THR A 147 4.66 -11.36 -28.06
N LYS A 148 5.14 -11.84 -29.22
CA LYS A 148 5.81 -13.15 -29.31
C LYS A 148 7.07 -13.22 -28.44
N ASN A 149 7.91 -12.18 -28.45
CA ASN A 149 9.14 -12.17 -27.66
C ASN A 149 8.86 -12.31 -26.16
N ILE A 150 7.86 -11.60 -25.63
CA ILE A 150 7.45 -11.67 -24.22
C ILE A 150 6.92 -13.07 -23.89
N LEU A 151 6.07 -13.62 -24.77
CA LEU A 151 5.46 -14.93 -24.56
C LEU A 151 6.49 -16.06 -24.60
N GLU A 152 7.44 -16.01 -25.54
CA GLU A 152 8.53 -16.99 -25.65
C GLU A 152 9.47 -16.90 -24.45
N ALA A 153 9.83 -15.70 -24.01
CA ALA A 153 10.66 -15.50 -22.82
C ALA A 153 9.97 -16.04 -21.55
N ALA A 154 8.69 -15.71 -21.35
CA ALA A 154 7.93 -16.20 -20.21
C ALA A 154 7.77 -17.74 -20.24
N SER A 155 7.51 -18.30 -21.43
CA SER A 155 7.38 -19.74 -21.63
C SER A 155 8.70 -20.48 -21.36
N ALA A 156 9.84 -19.89 -21.74
CA ALA A 156 11.16 -20.44 -21.48
C ALA A 156 11.44 -20.52 -19.97
N VAL A 157 11.12 -19.46 -19.22
CA VAL A 157 11.22 -19.47 -17.74
C VAL A 157 10.36 -20.61 -17.19
N VAL A 158 9.03 -20.58 -17.37
CA VAL A 158 8.14 -21.57 -16.74
C VAL A 158 8.37 -23.01 -17.18
N SER A 159 8.98 -23.24 -18.36
CA SER A 159 9.32 -24.57 -18.85
C SER A 159 10.29 -25.35 -17.97
N ASN A 160 11.03 -24.66 -17.09
CA ASN A 160 11.92 -25.28 -16.12
C ASN A 160 11.18 -25.91 -14.91
N ASN A 161 9.85 -25.74 -14.78
CA ASN A 161 9.04 -26.41 -13.76
C ASN A 161 8.75 -27.88 -14.13
N LYS A 162 8.80 -28.78 -13.14
CA LYS A 162 8.52 -30.21 -13.33
C LYS A 162 7.02 -30.50 -13.25
N ALA A 163 6.29 -29.87 -12.32
CA ALA A 163 4.86 -30.12 -12.12
C ALA A 163 3.97 -29.25 -13.03
N ARG A 164 3.85 -29.65 -14.31
CA ARG A 164 3.00 -28.96 -15.32
C ARG A 164 2.37 -29.92 -16.33
N LYS A 165 1.21 -29.55 -16.90
CA LYS A 165 0.70 -30.18 -18.13
C LYS A 165 1.29 -29.38 -19.29
N GLY A 166 2.26 -29.96 -20.01
CA GLY A 166 2.94 -29.23 -21.09
C GLY A 166 1.96 -28.55 -22.05
N LYS A 167 2.08 -27.22 -22.18
CA LYS A 167 1.26 -26.38 -23.06
C LYS A 167 2.16 -25.52 -23.94
N TRP A 168 1.71 -25.28 -25.16
CA TRP A 168 2.37 -24.40 -26.12
C TRP A 168 1.49 -23.18 -26.37
N LEU A 169 1.98 -21.99 -26.03
CA LEU A 169 1.27 -20.74 -26.29
C LEU A 169 1.88 -20.04 -27.51
N TRP A 170 1.05 -19.55 -28.42
CA TRP A 170 1.47 -18.78 -29.58
C TRP A 170 0.65 -17.50 -29.72
N THR A 171 1.14 -16.52 -30.48
CA THR A 171 0.48 -15.22 -30.67
C THR A 171 0.62 -14.73 -32.11
N ASP A 172 -0.34 -13.92 -32.57
CA ASP A 172 -0.39 -13.30 -33.90
C ASP A 172 -0.12 -11.78 -33.87
N THR A 173 0.14 -11.20 -32.70
CA THR A 173 0.44 -9.75 -32.54
C THR A 173 1.83 -9.34 -33.04
N GLY A 174 2.54 -10.24 -33.74
CA GLY A 174 3.90 -10.04 -34.22
C GLY A 174 4.98 -10.26 -33.16
N SER A 175 6.25 -10.08 -33.55
CA SER A 175 7.39 -10.34 -32.65
C SER A 175 7.44 -9.40 -31.45
N GLY A 176 7.08 -8.13 -31.65
CA GLY A 176 7.24 -7.08 -30.65
C GLY A 176 8.69 -6.62 -30.49
N GLU A 177 8.90 -5.72 -29.54
CA GLU A 177 10.26 -5.29 -29.14
C GLU A 177 10.95 -6.38 -28.29
N PRO A 178 12.29 -6.47 -28.30
CA PRO A 178 13.01 -7.35 -27.40
C PRO A 178 12.85 -6.89 -25.94
N LEU A 179 12.98 -7.84 -25.01
CA LEU A 179 12.92 -7.58 -23.58
C LEU A 179 14.11 -6.70 -23.18
N GLN A 180 13.83 -5.61 -22.49
CA GLN A 180 14.84 -4.62 -22.11
C GLN A 180 15.38 -4.95 -20.72
N MET A 181 16.67 -5.28 -20.63
CA MET A 181 17.33 -5.68 -19.39
C MET A 181 18.24 -4.55 -18.90
N TYR A 182 18.12 -4.15 -17.64
CA TYR A 182 18.92 -3.08 -17.05
C TYR A 182 19.64 -3.52 -15.78
N GLU A 183 20.97 -3.42 -15.79
CA GLU A 183 21.81 -3.56 -14.60
C GLU A 183 22.06 -2.17 -14.00
N ALA A 184 21.45 -1.91 -12.85
CA ALA A 184 21.66 -0.67 -12.11
C ALA A 184 22.88 -0.79 -11.17
N PRO A 185 23.70 0.27 -11.00
CA PRO A 185 24.76 0.29 -9.99
C PRO A 185 24.23 0.10 -8.58
N ASP A 186 23.09 0.70 -8.26
CA ASP A 186 22.44 0.59 -6.96
C ASP A 186 20.92 0.69 -7.10
N SER A 187 20.22 0.52 -5.98
CA SER A 187 18.77 0.54 -5.92
C SER A 187 18.15 1.93 -6.18
N GLU A 188 18.88 3.03 -5.94
CA GLU A 188 18.40 4.38 -6.28
C GLU A 188 18.44 4.60 -7.80
N ASN A 189 19.54 4.20 -8.45
CA ASN A 189 19.70 4.25 -9.90
C ASN A 189 18.70 3.33 -10.63
N GLU A 190 18.35 2.18 -10.04
CA GLU A 190 17.26 1.33 -10.55
C GLU A 190 15.93 2.12 -10.57
N ALA A 191 15.56 2.74 -9.45
CA ALA A 191 14.34 3.52 -9.34
C ALA A 191 14.33 4.74 -10.28
N LEU A 192 15.46 5.44 -10.41
CA LEU A 192 15.61 6.57 -11.33
C LEU A 192 15.50 6.13 -12.79
N PHE A 193 16.11 5.01 -13.17
CA PHE A 193 15.98 4.44 -14.51
C PHE A 193 14.52 4.11 -14.84
N ILE A 194 13.79 3.50 -13.90
CA ILE A 194 12.37 3.20 -14.06
C ILE A 194 11.58 4.50 -14.28
N ALA A 195 11.76 5.51 -13.42
CA ALA A 195 11.05 6.78 -13.53
C ALA A 195 11.37 7.53 -14.86
N ASP A 196 12.64 7.59 -15.25
CA ASP A 196 13.10 8.22 -16.49
C ASP A 196 12.59 7.49 -17.75
N THR A 197 12.55 6.17 -17.71
CA THR A 197 12.03 5.37 -18.83
C THR A 197 10.51 5.53 -18.95
N ILE A 198 9.79 5.55 -17.83
CA ILE A 198 8.35 5.84 -17.79
C ILE A 198 8.07 7.22 -18.40
N GLU A 199 8.88 8.24 -18.09
CA GLU A 199 8.78 9.57 -18.68
C GLU A 199 8.90 9.54 -20.21
N LYS A 200 9.92 8.83 -20.71
CA LYS A 200 10.19 8.68 -22.15
C LYS A 200 9.08 7.91 -22.88
N ILE A 201 8.43 6.97 -22.19
CA ILE A 201 7.35 6.16 -22.77
C ILE A 201 6.05 6.97 -22.82
N LEU A 202 5.66 7.60 -21.70
CA LEU A 202 4.43 8.39 -21.62
C LEU A 202 4.50 9.69 -22.42
N SER A 203 5.70 10.21 -22.71
CA SER A 203 5.88 11.33 -23.63
C SER A 203 5.68 10.94 -25.10
N LYS A 204 5.89 9.67 -25.46
CA LYS A 204 5.60 9.14 -26.81
C LYS A 204 4.11 8.84 -26.99
N ASP A 205 3.51 8.15 -26.02
CA ASP A 205 2.07 7.84 -26.03
C ASP A 205 1.48 7.93 -24.63
N ARG A 206 0.59 8.91 -24.44
CA ARG A 206 -0.12 9.13 -23.18
C ARG A 206 -1.20 8.08 -22.91
N ASN A 207 -1.56 7.23 -23.87
CA ASN A 207 -2.55 6.18 -23.63
C ASN A 207 -1.95 4.92 -23.01
N TYR A 208 -0.61 4.85 -22.90
CA TYR A 208 0.03 3.70 -22.28
C TYR A 208 -0.23 3.65 -20.78
N ARG A 209 -0.74 2.49 -20.36
CA ARG A 209 -0.81 2.11 -18.95
C ARG A 209 0.48 1.39 -18.60
N VAL A 210 1.15 1.90 -17.58
CA VAL A 210 2.44 1.37 -17.14
C VAL A 210 2.30 0.76 -15.75
N ALA A 211 2.82 -0.46 -15.58
CA ALA A 211 2.91 -1.10 -14.28
C ALA A 211 4.37 -1.31 -13.87
N VAL A 212 4.65 -1.04 -12.60
CA VAL A 212 5.90 -1.41 -11.95
C VAL A 212 5.58 -2.50 -10.94
N LEU A 213 6.08 -3.71 -11.23
CA LEU A 213 5.86 -4.90 -10.44
C LEU A 213 7.11 -5.23 -9.63
N TYR A 214 6.89 -5.55 -8.35
CA TYR A 214 7.92 -5.94 -7.41
C TYR A 214 7.46 -7.14 -6.56
N ARG A 215 8.41 -7.85 -5.94
CA ARG A 215 8.09 -9.05 -5.16
C ARG A 215 7.57 -8.72 -3.76
N THR A 216 8.09 -7.67 -3.13
CA THR A 216 7.74 -7.24 -1.77
C THR A 216 7.37 -5.76 -1.72
N ASN A 217 6.45 -5.40 -0.82
CA ASN A 217 5.94 -4.04 -0.71
C ASN A 217 6.98 -2.99 -0.26
N PHE A 218 8.07 -3.39 0.39
CA PHE A 218 9.09 -2.43 0.82
C PHE A 218 9.89 -1.86 -0.36
N GLN A 219 10.00 -2.59 -1.48
CA GLN A 219 10.66 -2.09 -2.70
C GLN A 219 9.97 -0.85 -3.30
N SER A 220 8.70 -0.60 -2.97
CA SER A 220 7.94 0.51 -3.55
C SER A 220 8.51 1.88 -3.17
N ARG A 221 9.15 2.03 -1.98
CA ARG A 221 9.57 3.35 -1.47
C ARG A 221 10.46 4.12 -2.44
N GLN A 222 11.55 3.50 -2.90
CA GLN A 222 12.53 4.17 -3.77
C GLN A 222 11.93 4.54 -5.12
N ILE A 223 11.04 3.68 -5.64
CA ILE A 223 10.33 3.90 -6.89
C ILE A 223 9.32 5.04 -6.75
N GLU A 224 8.56 5.07 -5.64
CA GLU A 224 7.65 6.17 -5.30
C GLU A 224 8.42 7.50 -5.21
N GLU A 225 9.56 7.53 -4.52
CA GLU A 225 10.40 8.73 -4.41
C GLU A 225 10.94 9.20 -5.78
N ALA A 226 11.39 8.28 -6.63
CA ALA A 226 11.84 8.60 -7.98
C ALA A 226 10.69 9.18 -8.82
N LEU A 227 9.51 8.56 -8.82
CA LEU A 227 8.34 9.06 -9.54
C LEU A 227 7.90 10.45 -9.04
N ARG A 228 7.95 10.70 -7.74
CA ARG A 228 7.67 12.02 -7.14
C ARG A 228 8.68 13.08 -7.60
N ARG A 229 9.98 12.76 -7.65
CA ARG A 229 11.01 13.68 -8.14
C ARG A 229 10.75 14.12 -9.59
N TYR A 230 10.20 13.22 -10.41
CA TYR A 230 9.78 13.51 -11.78
C TYR A 230 8.38 14.15 -11.90
N GLY A 231 7.69 14.40 -10.78
CA GLY A 231 6.36 14.98 -10.76
C GLY A 231 5.27 14.07 -11.35
N ARG A 232 5.49 12.75 -11.34
CA ARG A 232 4.56 11.78 -11.91
C ARG A 232 3.58 11.24 -10.88
N LYS A 233 2.31 11.25 -11.26
CA LYS A 233 1.22 10.66 -10.49
C LYS A 233 1.27 9.13 -10.63
N TYR A 234 1.06 8.44 -9.52
CA TYR A 234 1.03 6.98 -9.48
C TYR A 234 -0.03 6.49 -8.49
N ILE A 235 -0.44 5.22 -8.62
CA ILE A 235 -1.33 4.53 -7.69
C ILE A 235 -0.64 3.28 -7.17
N VAL A 236 -0.69 3.06 -5.86
CA VAL A 236 -0.26 1.80 -5.22
C VAL A 236 -1.47 0.86 -5.12
N VAL A 237 -1.46 -0.27 -5.81
CA VAL A 237 -2.59 -1.22 -5.84
C VAL A 237 -2.42 -2.30 -4.78
N GLY A 238 -3.47 -2.48 -3.97
CA GLY A 238 -3.53 -3.51 -2.93
C GLY A 238 -2.64 -3.20 -1.72
N GLY A 239 -2.37 -1.92 -1.46
CA GLY A 239 -1.63 -1.46 -0.30
C GLY A 239 -1.81 0.04 -0.06
N PHE A 240 -1.28 0.52 1.06
CA PHE A 240 -1.14 1.95 1.32
C PHE A 240 0.22 2.43 0.79
N SER A 241 0.30 3.71 0.45
CA SER A 241 1.58 4.42 0.26
C SER A 241 2.52 4.12 1.43
N PHE A 242 3.84 4.08 1.18
CA PHE A 242 4.83 3.68 2.16
C PHE A 242 4.67 4.38 3.51
N TYR A 243 4.52 5.72 3.52
CA TYR A 243 4.37 6.52 4.75
C TYR A 243 2.98 6.40 5.40
N GLN A 244 2.01 5.81 4.68
CA GLN A 244 0.67 5.60 5.20
C GLN A 244 0.49 4.27 5.96
N ARG A 245 1.49 3.37 5.89
CA ARG A 245 1.46 2.05 6.55
C ARG A 245 1.45 2.18 8.07
N ALA A 246 0.79 1.25 8.76
CA ALA A 246 0.54 1.36 10.20
C ALA A 246 1.85 1.42 11.01
N GLU A 247 2.78 0.52 10.72
CA GLU A 247 4.09 0.43 11.35
C GLU A 247 4.95 1.68 11.10
N ILE A 248 4.89 2.24 9.90
CA ILE A 248 5.61 3.48 9.57
C ILE A 248 5.00 4.67 10.32
N LYS A 249 3.67 4.78 10.34
CA LYS A 249 2.97 5.83 11.09
C LYS A 249 3.20 5.73 12.60
N ASP A 250 3.30 4.54 13.15
CA ASP A 250 3.57 4.34 14.58
C ASP A 250 4.97 4.82 14.94
N VAL A 251 5.98 4.44 14.14
CA VAL A 251 7.36 4.88 14.38
C VAL A 251 7.54 6.36 14.09
N LEU A 252 6.87 6.92 13.07
CA LEU A 252 6.80 8.37 12.85
C LEU A 252 6.15 9.09 14.04
N ALA A 253 5.09 8.54 14.62
CA ALA A 253 4.47 9.12 15.80
C ALA A 253 5.41 9.09 17.02
N TYR A 254 6.24 8.05 17.18
CA TYR A 254 7.31 8.05 18.17
C TYR A 254 8.34 9.16 17.92
N LEU A 255 8.80 9.33 16.67
CA LEU A 255 9.72 10.41 16.32
C LEU A 255 9.11 11.80 16.57
N LYS A 256 7.84 12.00 16.20
CA LYS A 256 7.11 13.24 16.45
C LYS A 256 6.94 13.53 17.94
N ALA A 257 6.57 12.52 18.73
CA ALA A 257 6.45 12.65 20.18
C ALA A 257 7.81 12.89 20.87
N ALA A 258 8.89 12.31 20.33
CA ALA A 258 10.25 12.57 20.81
C ALA A 258 10.71 13.98 20.44
N ALA A 259 10.39 14.50 19.25
CA ALA A 259 10.71 15.87 18.84
C ALA A 259 9.86 16.91 19.58
N ASN A 260 8.56 16.63 19.76
CA ASN A 260 7.59 17.52 20.37
C ASN A 260 6.64 16.74 21.30
N THR A 261 6.89 16.84 22.61
CA THR A 261 6.07 16.20 23.65
C THR A 261 4.65 16.79 23.75
N SER A 262 4.37 17.93 23.13
CA SER A 262 3.02 18.52 23.09
C SER A 262 2.12 17.89 22.00
N ASP A 263 2.67 17.06 21.10
CA ASP A 263 1.88 16.38 20.06
C ASP A 263 1.01 15.27 20.64
N SER A 264 -0.20 15.67 21.04
CA SER A 264 -1.20 14.79 21.64
C SER A 264 -1.72 13.72 20.67
N ILE A 265 -1.72 13.99 19.35
CA ILE A 265 -2.22 13.04 18.34
C ILE A 265 -1.23 11.88 18.21
N SER A 266 0.06 12.20 18.08
CA SER A 266 1.11 11.18 17.99
C SER A 266 1.20 10.37 19.28
N LEU A 267 1.10 11.01 20.45
CA LEU A 267 1.12 10.33 21.75
C LEU A 267 -0.04 9.34 21.91
N LEU A 268 -1.27 9.74 21.59
CA LEU A 268 -2.45 8.87 21.68
C LEU A 268 -2.36 7.66 20.74
N ARG A 269 -1.72 7.81 19.57
CA ARG A 269 -1.49 6.70 18.63
C ARG A 269 -0.56 5.63 19.20
N ILE A 270 0.50 6.04 19.88
CA ILE A 270 1.59 5.14 20.34
C ILE A 270 1.46 4.71 21.80
N ILE A 271 0.54 5.30 22.56
CA ILE A 271 0.43 5.08 24.02
C ILE A 271 0.38 3.60 24.39
N ASN A 272 -0.38 2.80 23.63
CA ASN A 272 -0.55 1.37 23.84
C ASN A 272 -0.02 0.51 22.67
N THR A 273 0.90 1.05 21.87
CA THR A 273 1.55 0.32 20.78
C THR A 273 3.07 0.41 20.94
N PRO A 274 3.79 -0.64 21.35
CA PRO A 274 3.32 -1.98 21.74
C PRO A 274 2.38 -2.02 22.95
N ALA A 275 1.64 -3.12 23.08
CA ALA A 275 0.65 -3.30 24.14
C ALA A 275 1.30 -3.21 25.54
N ARG A 276 0.95 -2.15 26.29
CA ARG A 276 1.44 -1.87 27.65
C ARG A 276 0.40 -2.16 28.73
N GLY A 277 -0.80 -2.60 28.32
CA GLY A 277 -1.92 -2.84 29.23
C GLY A 277 -2.66 -1.57 29.64
N ILE A 278 -2.58 -0.53 28.80
CA ILE A 278 -3.33 0.72 28.99
C ILE A 278 -4.71 0.53 28.33
N GLY A 279 -5.77 0.60 29.15
CA GLY A 279 -7.14 0.38 28.69
C GLY A 279 -7.75 1.62 28.03
N LYS A 280 -8.76 1.42 27.18
CA LYS A 280 -9.48 2.51 26.50
C LYS A 280 -10.07 3.53 27.48
N THR A 281 -10.64 3.06 28.59
CA THR A 281 -11.20 3.91 29.65
C THR A 281 -10.14 4.79 30.31
N THR A 282 -8.91 4.28 30.47
CA THR A 282 -7.78 5.06 31.00
C THR A 282 -7.38 6.17 30.03
N VAL A 283 -7.35 5.89 28.73
CA VAL A 283 -7.07 6.90 27.70
C VAL A 283 -8.15 7.99 27.71
N GLU A 284 -9.43 7.61 27.75
CA GLU A 284 -10.56 8.54 27.83
C GLU A 284 -10.49 9.44 29.07
N GLN A 285 -10.08 8.89 30.22
CA GLN A 285 -9.86 9.65 31.46
C GLN A 285 -8.74 10.69 31.32
N ILE A 286 -7.64 10.34 30.65
CA ILE A 286 -6.53 11.27 30.39
C ILE A 286 -6.99 12.40 29.46
N GLU A 287 -7.73 12.08 28.40
CA GLU A 287 -8.26 13.08 27.45
C GLU A 287 -9.22 14.06 28.15
N LEU A 288 -10.11 13.56 29.00
CA LEU A 288 -11.03 14.40 29.78
C LEU A 288 -10.28 15.33 30.74
N TYR A 289 -9.32 14.80 31.51
CA TYR A 289 -8.53 15.59 32.44
C TYR A 289 -7.70 16.65 31.72
N ALA A 290 -7.11 16.32 30.56
CA ALA A 290 -6.38 17.25 29.72
C ALA A 290 -7.26 18.41 29.25
N LEU A 291 -8.50 18.10 28.84
CA LEU A 291 -9.47 19.09 28.37
C LEU A 291 -9.98 20.00 29.50
N GLU A 292 -10.27 19.44 30.68
CA GLU A 292 -10.72 20.20 31.85
C GLU A 292 -9.66 21.16 32.40
N ASN A 293 -8.39 20.77 32.32
CA ASN A 293 -7.27 21.54 32.87
C ASN A 293 -6.49 22.36 31.83
N GLY A 294 -6.86 22.29 30.55
CA GLY A 294 -6.17 22.99 29.46
C GLY A 294 -4.73 22.53 29.27
N LEU A 295 -4.45 21.23 29.48
CA LEU A 295 -3.13 20.63 29.37
C LEU A 295 -2.99 19.82 28.08
N ASN A 296 -1.76 19.64 27.59
CA ASN A 296 -1.50 18.60 26.60
C ASN A 296 -1.53 17.22 27.27
N ILE A 297 -1.64 16.15 26.46
CA ILE A 297 -1.76 14.78 26.97
C ILE A 297 -0.54 14.35 27.81
N PHE A 298 0.67 14.81 27.44
CA PHE A 298 1.89 14.46 28.16
C PHE A 298 1.94 15.03 29.58
N ASP A 299 1.56 16.30 29.74
CA ASP A 299 1.48 17.00 31.01
C ASP A 299 0.32 16.47 31.86
N ALA A 300 -0.82 16.15 31.23
CA ALA A 300 -1.96 15.52 31.89
C ALA A 300 -1.55 14.17 32.51
N ILE A 301 -0.85 13.31 31.77
CA ILE A 301 -0.30 12.05 32.31
C ILE A 301 0.62 12.33 33.50
N GLY A 302 1.50 13.33 33.40
CA GLY A 302 2.41 13.73 34.48
C GLY A 302 1.67 14.12 35.76
N ARG A 303 0.63 14.96 35.67
CA ARG A 303 -0.16 15.38 36.84
C ARG A 303 -0.99 14.25 37.42
N MET A 304 -1.67 13.48 36.58
CA MET A 304 -2.51 12.36 37.04
C MET A 304 -1.69 11.25 37.72
N LEU A 305 -0.42 11.03 37.31
CA LEU A 305 0.51 10.14 38.00
C LEU A 305 0.91 10.68 39.38
N GLN A 306 1.13 11.99 39.51
CA GLN A 306 1.42 12.62 40.81
C GLN A 306 0.22 12.54 41.77
N GLU A 307 -0.98 12.72 41.23
CA GLU A 307 -2.25 12.64 41.97
C GLU A 307 -2.68 11.18 42.28
N ARG A 308 -1.98 10.19 41.73
CA ARG A 308 -2.33 8.75 41.82
C ARG A 308 -3.77 8.46 41.38
N ALA A 309 -4.19 9.10 40.29
CA ALA A 309 -5.55 8.99 39.74
C ALA A 309 -5.86 7.63 39.08
N PHE A 310 -4.85 6.77 38.88
CA PHE A 310 -4.98 5.51 38.17
C PHE A 310 -4.87 4.29 39.10
N GLY A 311 -5.43 3.15 38.66
CA GLY A 311 -5.15 1.86 39.29
C GLY A 311 -3.68 1.44 39.08
N THR A 312 -3.11 0.66 40.02
CA THR A 312 -1.67 0.29 40.09
C THR A 312 -1.07 -0.20 38.77
N ARG A 313 -1.84 -0.96 37.98
CA ARG A 313 -1.40 -1.49 36.68
C ARG A 313 -1.28 -0.41 35.61
N ALA A 314 -2.27 0.48 35.51
CA ALA A 314 -2.28 1.57 34.54
C ALA A 314 -1.25 2.65 34.92
N ASP A 315 -1.12 2.93 36.22
CA ASP A 315 -0.13 3.86 36.76
C ASP A 315 1.31 3.44 36.38
N SER A 316 1.67 2.18 36.63
CA SER A 316 2.99 1.64 36.28
C SER A 316 3.26 1.69 34.77
N ALA A 317 2.25 1.39 33.95
CA ALA A 317 2.37 1.40 32.49
C ALA A 317 2.55 2.81 31.92
N LEU A 318 1.80 3.80 32.43
CA LEU A 318 1.88 5.20 32.03
C LEU A 318 3.18 5.85 32.51
N ALA A 319 3.64 5.53 33.73
CA ALA A 319 4.94 5.98 34.23
C ALA A 319 6.09 5.46 33.37
N TYR A 320 6.05 4.18 32.97
CA TYR A 320 7.02 3.61 32.05
C TYR A 320 6.99 4.31 30.69
N PHE A 321 5.80 4.50 30.11
CA PHE A 321 5.62 5.19 28.83
C PHE A 321 6.17 6.61 28.86
N ARG A 322 5.82 7.40 29.88
CA ARG A 322 6.30 8.78 30.06
C ARG A 322 7.82 8.83 30.14
N ARG A 323 8.43 7.96 30.96
CA ARG A 323 9.89 7.87 31.06
C ARG A 323 10.55 7.53 29.72
N THR A 324 9.97 6.60 28.95
CA THR A 324 10.50 6.27 27.61
C THR A 324 10.48 7.47 26.67
N ILE A 325 9.41 8.28 26.67
CA ILE A 325 9.34 9.48 25.82
C ILE A 325 10.33 10.56 26.31
N GLU A 326 10.48 10.76 27.63
CA GLU A 326 11.50 11.68 28.18
C GLU A 326 12.92 11.26 27.80
N GLU A 327 13.23 9.96 27.89
CA GLU A 327 14.51 9.39 27.46
C GLU A 327 14.76 9.65 25.96
N LEU A 328 13.75 9.43 25.10
CA LEU A 328 13.88 9.64 23.66
C LEU A 328 14.02 11.13 23.31
N HIS A 329 13.26 12.01 23.96
CA HIS A 329 13.35 13.46 23.77
C HIS A 329 14.76 13.99 24.07
N GLY A 330 15.38 13.50 25.15
CA GLY A 330 16.75 13.87 25.52
C GLY A 330 17.83 13.39 24.55
N GLU A 331 17.53 12.48 23.63
CA GLU A 331 18.48 11.94 22.64
C GLU A 331 18.33 12.57 21.25
N VAL A 332 17.25 13.32 20.99
CA VAL A 332 16.96 13.93 19.68
C VAL A 332 18.09 14.82 19.18
N GLU A 333 18.66 15.66 20.04
CA GLU A 333 19.75 16.58 19.67
C GLU A 333 21.14 15.91 19.69
N LYS A 334 21.27 14.72 20.28
CA LYS A 334 22.57 14.07 20.52
C LYS A 334 22.97 13.07 19.44
N ARG A 335 22.01 12.60 18.63
CA ARG A 335 22.19 11.50 17.69
C ARG A 335 21.73 11.88 16.28
N PRO A 336 22.36 11.35 15.24
CA PRO A 336 21.82 11.44 13.89
C PRO A 336 20.51 10.64 13.79
N LEU A 337 19.68 10.98 12.79
CA LEU A 337 18.32 10.49 12.62
C LEU A 337 18.25 8.95 12.53
N ASP A 338 19.16 8.33 11.79
CA ASP A 338 19.24 6.88 11.63
C ASP A 338 19.47 6.16 12.96
N GLN A 339 20.37 6.70 13.80
CA GLN A 339 20.66 6.16 15.12
C GLN A 339 19.52 6.42 16.12
N LEU A 340 18.89 7.60 16.06
CA LEU A 340 17.71 7.92 16.86
C LEU A 340 16.56 6.97 16.52
N LEU A 341 16.33 6.70 15.25
CA LEU A 341 15.29 5.80 14.77
C LEU A 341 15.51 4.36 15.23
N ARG A 342 16.75 3.85 15.15
CA ARG A 342 17.11 2.53 15.72
C ARG A 342 16.84 2.49 17.23
N LEU A 343 17.24 3.54 17.96
CA LEU A 343 16.99 3.64 19.40
C LEU A 343 15.50 3.62 19.72
N VAL A 344 14.66 4.32 18.96
CA VAL A 344 13.20 4.29 19.11
C VAL A 344 12.66 2.88 18.93
N ILE A 345 13.04 2.19 17.85
CA ILE A 345 12.55 0.84 17.54
C ILE A 345 12.95 -0.18 18.63
N ASP A 346 14.19 -0.09 19.11
CA ASP A 346 14.73 -1.00 20.13
C ASP A 346 14.17 -0.71 21.52
N ARG A 347 14.16 0.57 21.94
CA ARG A 347 13.79 0.98 23.30
C ARG A 347 12.31 0.82 23.58
N THR A 348 11.46 1.07 22.57
CA THR A 348 10.01 0.92 22.70
C THR A 348 9.58 -0.55 22.68
N GLY A 349 10.46 -1.46 22.25
CA GLY A 349 10.15 -2.87 22.04
C GLY A 349 9.31 -3.13 20.80
N TYR A 350 9.24 -2.18 19.85
CA TYR A 350 8.40 -2.30 18.65
C TYR A 350 8.85 -3.46 17.75
N GLN A 351 10.16 -3.61 17.52
CA GLN A 351 10.69 -4.73 16.74
C GLN A 351 10.39 -6.08 17.41
N LYS A 352 10.59 -6.18 18.73
CA LYS A 352 10.28 -7.41 19.50
C LYS A 352 8.80 -7.77 19.45
N MET A 353 7.91 -6.77 19.45
CA MET A 353 6.47 -6.98 19.27
C MET A 353 6.15 -7.60 17.91
N LEU A 354 6.82 -7.16 16.85
CA LEU A 354 6.63 -7.73 15.52
C LEU A 354 7.22 -9.15 15.45
N GLU A 355 8.46 -9.35 15.92
CA GLU A 355 9.14 -10.66 15.91
C GLU A 355 8.40 -11.75 16.70
N THR A 356 7.63 -11.37 17.72
CA THR A 356 6.81 -12.31 18.50
C THR A 356 5.58 -12.81 17.74
N ASP A 357 5.18 -12.16 16.64
CA ASP A 357 4.13 -12.65 15.75
C ASP A 357 4.72 -13.50 14.59
N PRO A 358 4.53 -14.83 14.55
CA PRO A 358 4.95 -15.69 13.44
C PRO A 358 4.12 -15.55 12.14
N SER A 359 3.44 -14.43 11.92
CA SER A 359 2.64 -14.23 10.70
C SER A 359 3.51 -13.95 9.46
N PRO A 360 3.08 -14.33 8.24
CA PRO A 360 3.73 -13.89 7.01
C PRO A 360 3.78 -12.35 6.87
N GLU A 361 2.79 -11.64 7.43
CA GLU A 361 2.76 -10.17 7.43
C GLU A 361 3.92 -9.56 8.24
N THR A 362 4.41 -10.27 9.26
CA THR A 362 5.49 -9.78 10.14
C THR A 362 6.75 -9.48 9.35
N GLU A 363 7.13 -10.36 8.41
CA GLU A 363 8.31 -10.14 7.57
C GLU A 363 8.13 -8.90 6.70
N SER A 364 6.93 -8.69 6.13
CA SER A 364 6.65 -7.48 5.38
C SER A 364 6.74 -6.23 6.25
N ARG A 365 6.24 -6.27 7.50
CA ARG A 365 6.31 -5.12 8.41
C ARG A 365 7.74 -4.83 8.87
N LEU A 366 8.52 -5.87 9.17
CA LEU A 366 9.95 -5.74 9.50
C LEU A 366 10.74 -5.20 8.31
N GLY A 367 10.48 -5.69 7.09
CA GLY A 367 11.08 -5.16 5.88
C GLY A 367 10.73 -3.68 5.65
N ASN A 368 9.49 -3.27 5.94
CA ASN A 368 9.09 -1.86 5.87
C ASN A 368 9.85 -1.01 6.90
N LEU A 369 10.04 -1.50 8.13
CA LEU A 369 10.85 -0.80 9.15
C LEU A 369 12.32 -0.69 8.76
N GLN A 370 12.90 -1.74 8.19
CA GLN A 370 14.27 -1.71 7.67
C GLN A 370 14.39 -0.69 6.52
N GLU A 371 13.40 -0.63 5.64
CA GLU A 371 13.38 0.36 4.56
C GLU A 371 13.18 1.79 5.09
N PHE A 372 12.47 1.96 6.20
CA PHE A 372 12.35 3.26 6.87
C PHE A 372 13.67 3.69 7.53
N LEU A 373 14.44 2.74 8.07
CA LEU A 373 15.81 2.97 8.54
C LEU A 373 16.75 3.36 7.38
N ASN A 374 16.61 2.73 6.22
CA ASN A 374 17.34 3.11 5.01
C ASN A 374 16.98 4.55 4.59
N ALA A 375 15.69 4.90 4.58
CA ALA A 375 15.24 6.25 4.26
C ALA A 375 15.82 7.32 5.22
N ALA A 376 15.90 6.99 6.52
CA ALA A 376 16.53 7.85 7.51
C ALA A 376 18.05 8.00 7.27
N ALA A 377 18.75 6.92 6.91
CA ALA A 377 20.16 6.97 6.56
C ALA A 377 20.41 7.81 5.29
N ASP A 378 19.57 7.65 4.27
CA ASP A 378 19.62 8.44 3.03
C ASP A 378 19.36 9.93 3.31
N ALA A 379 18.49 10.26 4.27
CA ALA A 379 18.27 11.64 4.72
C ALA A 379 19.50 12.22 5.44
N VAL A 380 20.14 11.44 6.31
CA VAL A 380 21.39 11.85 6.98
C VAL A 380 22.53 12.09 5.97
N GLU A 381 22.67 11.24 4.96
CA GLU A 381 23.66 11.41 3.89
C GLU A 381 23.42 12.68 3.06
N ARG A 382 22.15 13.09 2.89
CA ARG A 382 21.76 14.36 2.27
C ARG A 382 21.90 15.57 3.20
N GLY A 383 22.18 15.37 4.49
CA GLY A 383 22.31 16.44 5.48
C GLY A 383 20.96 17.00 5.97
N GLU A 384 19.88 16.23 5.86
CA GLU A 384 18.54 16.65 6.31
C GLU A 384 18.42 16.55 7.84
N SER A 385 17.75 17.53 8.46
CA SER A 385 17.43 17.48 9.89
C SER A 385 16.22 16.58 10.18
N LEU A 386 15.98 16.24 11.46
CA LEU A 386 14.77 15.51 11.85
C LEU A 386 13.49 16.25 11.44
N SER A 387 13.47 17.58 11.56
CA SER A 387 12.34 18.41 11.16
C SER A 387 12.10 18.32 9.65
N ASP A 388 13.15 18.44 8.84
CA ASP A 388 13.07 18.33 7.37
C ASP A 388 12.54 16.94 6.95
N PHE A 389 12.99 15.88 7.63
CA PHE A 389 12.53 14.53 7.38
C PHE A 389 11.05 14.33 7.72
N LEU A 390 10.59 14.87 8.87
CA LEU A 390 9.19 14.80 9.28
C LEU A 390 8.27 15.60 8.35
N ASP A 391 8.74 16.77 7.87
CA ASP A 391 8.02 17.59 6.90
C ASP A 391 7.92 16.89 5.54
N HIS A 392 9.02 16.27 5.08
CA HIS A 392 9.02 15.46 3.86
C HIS A 392 8.04 14.28 3.97
N ALA A 393 8.05 13.54 5.07
CA ALA A 393 7.13 12.43 5.30
C ALA A 393 5.65 12.88 5.35
N ALA A 394 5.38 14.07 5.90
CA ALA A 394 4.04 14.66 5.94
C ALA A 394 3.56 15.08 4.54
N LEU A 395 4.40 15.79 3.77
CA LEU A 395 4.09 16.21 2.40
C LEU A 395 3.81 15.02 1.47
N VAL A 396 4.61 13.96 1.61
CA VAL A 396 4.40 12.71 0.87
C VAL A 396 3.04 12.09 1.22
N SER A 397 2.68 12.07 2.50
CA SER A 397 1.41 11.48 2.94
C SER A 397 0.18 12.23 2.43
N ASP A 398 0.27 13.56 2.30
CA ASP A 398 -0.82 14.43 1.85
C ASP A 398 -0.97 14.47 0.32
N ALA A 399 0.14 14.33 -0.42
CA ALA A 399 0.15 14.27 -1.88
C ALA A 399 -0.46 12.97 -2.43
N ASP A 400 -0.46 11.90 -1.63
CA ASP A 400 -0.93 10.56 -2.00
C ASP A 400 -2.47 10.38 -1.88
N GLN A 401 -3.26 11.44 -2.07
CA GLN A 401 -4.71 11.29 -2.27
C GLN A 401 -4.95 10.55 -3.59
N VAL A 402 -5.64 9.41 -3.52
CA VAL A 402 -5.85 8.46 -4.63
C VAL A 402 -6.40 9.18 -5.86
N ASP A 403 -5.55 9.39 -6.86
CA ASP A 403 -5.95 9.92 -8.16
C ASP A 403 -6.24 8.75 -9.09
N ASN A 404 -7.53 8.47 -9.32
CA ASN A 404 -7.98 7.37 -10.18
C ASN A 404 -7.59 7.54 -11.66
N GLU A 405 -7.06 8.71 -12.06
CA GLU A 405 -6.57 8.96 -13.43
C GLU A 405 -5.07 8.69 -13.61
N ALA A 406 -4.36 8.17 -12.61
CA ALA A 406 -2.93 7.89 -12.75
C ALA A 406 -2.64 6.78 -13.78
N GLN A 407 -1.68 7.04 -14.65
CA GLN A 407 -1.27 6.14 -15.73
C GLN A 407 -0.24 5.09 -15.27
N VAL A 408 0.39 5.32 -14.12
CA VAL A 408 1.41 4.46 -13.51
C VAL A 408 0.83 3.72 -12.30
N SER A 409 0.93 2.40 -12.31
CA SER A 409 0.47 1.52 -11.23
C SER A 409 1.67 0.81 -10.59
N LEU A 410 1.79 0.91 -9.27
CA LEU A 410 2.78 0.19 -8.47
C LEU A 410 2.07 -0.94 -7.74
N LEU A 411 2.52 -2.17 -7.92
CA LEU A 411 1.86 -3.30 -7.31
C LEU A 411 2.79 -4.50 -7.14
N THR A 412 2.43 -5.39 -6.22
CA THR A 412 3.13 -6.67 -6.12
C THR A 412 2.76 -7.56 -7.30
N ILE A 413 3.66 -8.47 -7.68
CA ILE A 413 3.37 -9.44 -8.75
C ILE A 413 2.12 -10.28 -8.43
N HIS A 414 1.84 -10.56 -7.16
CA HIS A 414 0.62 -11.26 -6.73
C HIS A 414 -0.65 -10.47 -7.03
N ASN A 415 -0.65 -9.15 -6.77
CA ASN A 415 -1.78 -8.28 -7.04
C ASN A 415 -1.96 -7.99 -8.54
N ALA A 416 -0.96 -8.32 -9.37
CA ALA A 416 -1.00 -8.11 -10.80
C ALA A 416 -1.82 -9.19 -11.54
N LYS A 417 -2.12 -10.29 -10.85
CA LYS A 417 -2.91 -11.38 -11.42
C LYS A 417 -4.28 -10.87 -11.88
N GLY A 418 -4.67 -11.26 -13.10
CA GLY A 418 -5.91 -10.80 -13.74
C GLY A 418 -5.84 -9.40 -14.36
N LEU A 419 -4.75 -8.65 -14.15
CA LEU A 419 -4.53 -7.34 -14.79
C LEU A 419 -3.67 -7.47 -16.04
N GLU A 420 -3.66 -6.41 -16.86
CA GLU A 420 -2.85 -6.27 -18.07
C GLU A 420 -2.45 -4.81 -18.28
N PHE A 421 -1.25 -4.60 -18.80
CA PHE A 421 -0.64 -3.29 -19.01
C PHE A 421 0.14 -3.24 -20.30
N SER A 422 0.12 -2.09 -20.98
CA SER A 422 0.86 -1.89 -22.22
C SER A 422 2.37 -2.03 -22.01
N VAL A 423 2.86 -1.52 -20.88
CA VAL A 423 4.28 -1.62 -20.47
C VAL A 423 4.36 -2.13 -19.04
N VAL A 424 5.27 -3.07 -18.80
CA VAL A 424 5.54 -3.62 -17.46
C VAL A 424 7.03 -3.52 -17.14
N PHE A 425 7.34 -3.11 -15.91
CA PHE A 425 8.66 -3.17 -15.29
C PHE A 425 8.66 -4.26 -14.22
N LEU A 426 9.58 -5.22 -14.32
CA LEU A 426 9.90 -6.18 -13.26
C LEU A 426 11.15 -5.68 -12.52
N ALA A 427 10.97 -5.16 -11.30
CA ALA A 427 12.03 -4.56 -10.51
C ALA A 427 12.57 -5.50 -9.43
N GLY A 428 13.87 -5.38 -9.12
CA GLY A 428 14.55 -6.16 -8.09
C GLY A 428 14.68 -7.65 -8.41
N MET A 429 15.08 -7.98 -9.64
CA MET A 429 15.38 -9.36 -10.06
C MET A 429 16.72 -9.85 -9.49
N GLU A 430 16.75 -10.05 -8.18
CA GLU A 430 17.95 -10.40 -7.42
C GLU A 430 17.72 -11.68 -6.58
N GLU A 431 18.73 -12.53 -6.44
CA GLU A 431 18.67 -13.68 -5.54
C GLU A 431 18.46 -13.23 -4.08
N GLY A 432 17.48 -13.85 -3.43
CA GLY A 432 17.03 -13.52 -2.08
C GLY A 432 15.89 -12.50 -2.04
N LEU A 433 15.69 -11.72 -3.11
CA LEU A 433 14.56 -10.82 -3.28
C LEU A 433 13.51 -11.44 -4.22
N PHE A 434 13.93 -11.79 -5.44
CA PHE A 434 13.12 -12.52 -6.41
C PHE A 434 14.01 -13.45 -7.28
N PRO A 435 14.10 -14.75 -6.96
CA PRO A 435 13.28 -15.51 -6.00
C PRO A 435 13.51 -15.12 -4.54
N HIS A 436 12.43 -15.17 -3.75
CA HIS A 436 12.47 -14.81 -2.33
C HIS A 436 13.36 -15.77 -1.53
N ILE A 437 14.06 -15.29 -0.50
CA ILE A 437 15.01 -16.10 0.29
C ILE A 437 14.41 -17.42 0.83
N ARG A 438 13.13 -17.41 1.18
CA ARG A 438 12.42 -18.60 1.71
C ARG A 438 12.27 -19.73 0.70
N SER A 439 12.16 -19.41 -0.59
CA SER A 439 11.96 -20.41 -1.63
C SER A 439 13.25 -21.11 -2.06
N LEU A 440 14.41 -20.64 -1.58
CA LEU A 440 15.71 -21.20 -1.98
C LEU A 440 15.91 -22.63 -1.48
N ASP A 441 15.30 -22.98 -0.34
CA ASP A 441 15.47 -24.28 0.32
C ASP A 441 14.48 -25.36 -0.15
N SER A 442 13.51 -25.01 -1.00
CA SER A 442 12.45 -25.92 -1.43
C SER A 442 12.21 -25.84 -2.94
N GLU A 443 12.37 -26.97 -3.65
CA GLU A 443 12.05 -27.03 -5.08
C GLU A 443 10.60 -26.61 -5.37
N ALA A 444 9.64 -27.01 -4.54
CA ALA A 444 8.23 -26.67 -4.74
C ALA A 444 7.97 -25.15 -4.61
N GLN A 445 8.60 -24.50 -3.63
CA GLN A 445 8.48 -23.04 -3.47
C GLN A 445 9.22 -22.29 -4.59
N MET A 446 10.31 -22.85 -5.10
CA MET A 446 11.02 -22.29 -6.24
C MET A 446 10.19 -22.36 -7.53
N GLU A 447 9.48 -23.47 -7.75
CA GLU A 447 8.52 -23.58 -8.85
C GLU A 447 7.40 -22.54 -8.72
N GLU A 448 6.93 -22.26 -7.51
CA GLU A 448 5.93 -21.21 -7.24
C GLU A 448 6.46 -19.81 -7.55
N GLU A 449 7.68 -19.46 -7.11
CA GLU A 449 8.31 -18.18 -7.49
C GLU A 449 8.54 -18.07 -9.01
N ARG A 450 8.80 -19.19 -9.68
CA ARG A 450 8.92 -19.22 -11.14
C ARG A 450 7.58 -18.98 -11.84
N ARG A 451 6.48 -19.56 -11.33
CA ARG A 451 5.11 -19.24 -11.78
C ARG A 451 4.79 -17.76 -11.52
N LEU A 452 5.23 -17.21 -10.40
CA LEU A 452 5.09 -15.79 -10.12
C LEU A 452 5.83 -14.93 -11.16
N CYS A 453 7.05 -15.31 -11.56
CA CYS A 453 7.80 -14.63 -12.62
C CYS A 453 7.05 -14.70 -13.96
N TYR A 454 6.55 -15.89 -14.31
CA TYR A 454 5.72 -16.08 -15.50
C TYR A 454 4.48 -15.18 -15.50
N VAL A 455 3.75 -15.11 -14.38
CA VAL A 455 2.60 -14.21 -14.23
C VAL A 455 3.03 -12.76 -14.45
N GLY A 456 4.11 -12.31 -13.80
CA GLY A 456 4.65 -10.95 -13.94
C GLY A 456 5.00 -10.59 -15.38
N MET A 457 5.71 -11.46 -16.09
CA MET A 457 6.09 -11.25 -17.50
C MET A 457 4.85 -11.20 -18.42
N THR A 458 3.88 -12.09 -18.20
CA THR A 458 2.65 -12.18 -19.01
C THR A 458 1.60 -11.11 -18.70
N ARG A 459 1.90 -10.17 -17.79
CA ARG A 459 1.07 -8.95 -17.61
C ARG A 459 1.35 -7.90 -18.69
N ALA A 460 2.50 -8.01 -19.36
CA ALA A 460 2.94 -7.08 -20.39
C ALA A 460 2.28 -7.39 -21.75
N GLU A 461 1.67 -6.38 -22.36
CA GLU A 461 1.13 -6.49 -23.72
C GLU A 461 2.21 -6.24 -24.77
N LYS A 462 2.91 -5.09 -24.68
CA LYS A 462 3.81 -4.59 -25.74
C LYS A 462 5.28 -4.62 -25.34
N GLN A 463 5.62 -4.06 -24.18
CA GLN A 463 7.00 -3.89 -23.73
C GLN A 463 7.20 -4.42 -22.31
N LEU A 464 8.33 -5.09 -22.10
CA LEU A 464 8.74 -5.63 -20.82
C LEU A 464 10.16 -5.17 -20.51
N TYR A 465 10.29 -4.48 -19.37
CA TYR A 465 11.56 -4.05 -18.80
C TYR A 465 11.86 -4.87 -17.56
N ILE A 466 13.11 -5.31 -17.42
CA ILE A 466 13.57 -6.12 -16.30
C ILE A 466 14.81 -5.48 -15.71
N SER A 467 14.80 -5.17 -14.41
CA SER A 467 15.91 -4.50 -13.73
C SER A 467 16.37 -5.21 -12.46
N TRP A 468 17.65 -5.04 -12.16
CA TRP A 468 18.28 -5.46 -10.90
C TRP A 468 19.37 -4.47 -10.48
N ALA A 469 19.68 -4.41 -9.19
CA ALA A 469 20.77 -3.59 -8.66
C ALA A 469 22.00 -4.44 -8.32
N LEU A 470 23.20 -3.94 -8.64
CA LEU A 470 24.47 -4.55 -8.22
C LEU A 470 24.71 -4.41 -6.73
N TYR A 471 24.32 -3.28 -6.14
CA TYR A 471 24.46 -3.02 -4.71
C TYR A 471 23.12 -2.61 -4.08
N ARG A 472 22.75 -3.26 -2.98
CA ARG A 472 21.51 -2.96 -2.24
C ARG A 472 21.75 -2.91 -0.74
N ARG A 473 21.18 -1.91 -0.07
CA ARG A 473 21.18 -1.83 1.41
C ARG A 473 20.12 -2.78 1.98
N ARG A 474 20.54 -4.01 2.30
CA ARG A 474 19.65 -5.06 2.87
C ARG A 474 19.39 -4.87 4.37
N TRP A 475 20.36 -4.30 5.10
CA TRP A 475 20.23 -4.04 6.53
C TRP A 475 20.06 -2.55 6.78
N GLY A 476 19.03 -2.17 7.55
CA GLY A 476 18.62 -0.77 7.76
C GLY A 476 19.75 0.10 8.29
N GLY A 477 20.41 0.88 7.40
CA GLY A 477 21.57 1.73 7.68
C GLY A 477 22.94 1.02 7.70
N GLY A 478 23.07 -0.13 7.04
CA GLY A 478 24.34 -0.81 6.75
C GLY A 478 24.98 -0.33 5.45
N GLN A 479 26.21 -0.76 5.19
CA GLN A 479 26.86 -0.51 3.89
C GLN A 479 26.12 -1.27 2.78
N PRO A 480 26.05 -0.75 1.54
CA PRO A 480 25.50 -1.48 0.41
C PRO A 480 26.23 -2.82 0.20
N GLU A 481 25.46 -3.89 0.11
CA GLU A 481 26.00 -5.24 -0.14
C GLU A 481 25.84 -5.61 -1.61
N PRO A 482 26.80 -6.36 -2.19
CA PRO A 482 26.68 -6.86 -3.55
C PRO A 482 25.51 -7.84 -3.64
N SER A 483 24.66 -7.63 -4.64
CA SER A 483 23.52 -8.51 -4.94
C SER A 483 23.84 -9.41 -6.12
N ILE A 484 23.31 -10.64 -6.08
CA ILE A 484 23.48 -11.62 -7.14
C ILE A 484 22.25 -11.52 -8.05
N PRO A 485 22.41 -11.45 -9.39
CA PRO A 485 21.28 -11.43 -10.30
C PRO A 485 20.43 -12.70 -10.19
N SER A 486 19.11 -12.56 -10.33
CA SER A 486 18.18 -13.67 -10.25
C SER A 486 18.47 -14.76 -11.27
N ARG A 487 18.39 -16.03 -10.86
CA ARG A 487 18.47 -17.18 -11.76
C ARG A 487 17.48 -17.12 -12.92
N PHE A 488 16.31 -16.49 -12.72
CA PHE A 488 15.29 -16.38 -13.76
C PHE A 488 15.79 -15.58 -14.98
N LEU A 489 16.77 -14.69 -14.79
CA LEU A 489 17.41 -13.96 -15.89
C LEU A 489 18.23 -14.89 -16.79
N ALA A 490 18.84 -15.93 -16.23
CA ALA A 490 19.60 -16.93 -16.99
C ALA A 490 18.69 -17.94 -17.72
N GLU A 491 17.43 -18.10 -17.25
CA GLU A 491 16.41 -18.94 -17.88
C GLU A 491 15.79 -18.29 -19.13
N VAL A 492 15.95 -16.96 -19.30
CA VAL A 492 15.46 -16.23 -20.48
C VAL A 492 16.44 -16.37 -21.66
N PRO A 493 15.97 -16.71 -22.87
CA PRO A 493 16.82 -16.79 -24.05
C PRO A 493 17.45 -15.43 -24.41
N LYS A 494 18.79 -15.37 -24.45
CA LYS A 494 19.54 -14.14 -24.76
C LYS A 494 19.21 -13.51 -26.11
N ALA A 495 18.70 -14.29 -27.06
CA ALA A 495 18.27 -13.79 -28.37
C ALA A 495 17.03 -12.89 -28.29
N LEU A 496 16.27 -12.95 -27.19
CA LEU A 496 15.05 -12.18 -26.98
C LEU A 496 15.29 -10.94 -26.11
N THR A 497 16.53 -10.70 -25.66
CA THR A 497 16.89 -9.67 -24.69
C THR A 497 17.84 -8.63 -25.29
N GLU A 498 17.68 -7.38 -24.88
CA GLU A 498 18.56 -6.27 -25.21
C GLU A 498 18.96 -5.53 -23.93
N GLU A 499 20.22 -5.08 -23.85
CA GLU A 499 20.67 -4.25 -22.72
C GLU A 499 20.11 -2.83 -22.86
N ALA A 500 19.25 -2.44 -21.94
CA ALA A 500 18.75 -1.08 -21.84
C ALA A 500 19.86 -0.16 -21.31
N GLY A 501 20.04 1.01 -21.92
CA GLY A 501 20.94 2.06 -21.40
C GLY A 501 22.25 2.27 -22.17
N GLY A 502 22.49 1.57 -23.28
CA GLY A 502 23.70 1.73 -24.08
C GLY A 502 24.87 0.95 -23.48
N GLY A 503 25.31 -0.08 -24.20
CA GLY A 503 26.21 -1.12 -23.68
C GLY A 503 27.46 -0.58 -22.97
N ARG A 504 27.80 -1.26 -21.86
CA ARG A 504 29.09 -1.15 -21.20
C ARG A 504 30.16 -1.66 -22.18
N GLN A 505 30.87 -0.78 -22.88
CA GLN A 505 32.11 -1.21 -23.53
C GLN A 505 33.12 -1.60 -22.45
N PRO A 506 33.71 -2.80 -22.50
CA PRO A 506 34.69 -3.24 -21.51
C PRO A 506 36.04 -2.57 -21.82
N SER A 507 36.32 -1.42 -21.22
CA SER A 507 37.66 -0.81 -21.25
C SER A 507 38.12 -0.37 -19.87
N GLY A 508 38.81 -1.27 -19.16
CA GLY A 508 39.78 -0.97 -18.09
C GLY A 508 39.25 -0.34 -16.79
N PRO A 509 39.94 -0.53 -15.64
CA PRO A 509 39.46 -0.05 -14.35
C PRO A 509 39.74 1.45 -14.21
N ASP A 510 38.72 2.29 -14.35
CA ASP A 510 38.80 3.71 -14.01
C ASP A 510 37.97 4.00 -12.75
N LEU A 511 38.53 3.62 -11.60
CA LEU A 511 37.88 3.63 -10.28
C LEU A 511 37.65 5.04 -9.67
N TYR A 512 37.78 6.13 -10.44
CA TYR A 512 37.66 7.49 -9.90
C TYR A 512 36.91 8.52 -10.75
N ALA A 513 36.43 8.18 -11.95
CA ALA A 513 35.91 9.20 -12.89
C ALA A 513 34.38 9.43 -12.87
N GLU A 514 33.56 8.57 -12.25
CA GLU A 514 32.09 8.70 -12.31
C GLU A 514 31.44 9.51 -11.17
N ARG A 515 32.22 9.97 -10.18
CA ARG A 515 31.70 10.87 -9.13
C ARG A 515 31.52 12.33 -9.58
N SER A 516 32.04 12.72 -10.75
CA SER A 516 32.00 14.12 -11.23
C SER A 516 30.86 14.38 -12.22
N TYR A 517 30.55 13.46 -13.13
CA TYR A 517 29.59 13.73 -14.21
C TYR A 517 28.11 13.76 -13.77
N VAL A 518 27.73 12.99 -12.74
CA VAL A 518 26.37 13.04 -12.17
C VAL A 518 26.18 14.24 -11.24
N ARG A 519 27.27 14.75 -10.64
CA ARG A 519 27.21 15.95 -9.78
C ARG A 519 27.01 17.24 -10.58
N ASP A 520 27.54 17.30 -11.80
CA ASP A 520 27.43 18.49 -12.67
C ASP A 520 26.16 18.53 -13.53
N SER A 521 25.44 17.41 -13.69
CA SER A 521 24.07 17.40 -14.24
C SER A 521 23.03 17.67 -13.15
N ALA A 522 23.21 17.13 -11.94
CA ALA A 522 22.36 17.42 -10.79
C ALA A 522 22.47 18.89 -10.33
N ARG A 523 23.66 19.52 -10.45
CA ARG A 523 23.83 20.96 -10.18
C ARG A 523 23.11 21.87 -11.17
N ARG A 524 22.88 21.42 -12.41
CA ARG A 524 22.23 22.24 -13.45
C ARG A 524 20.71 22.27 -13.37
N ASN A 525 20.09 21.33 -12.66
CA ASN A 525 18.63 21.28 -12.47
C ASN A 525 18.19 21.42 -11.00
N LEU A 526 19.03 21.99 -10.13
CA LEU A 526 18.53 22.57 -8.89
C LEU A 526 17.65 23.76 -9.24
N TYR A 527 16.35 23.54 -9.13
CA TYR A 527 15.35 24.58 -8.96
C TYR A 527 15.81 25.49 -7.81
N THR A 528 16.31 26.68 -8.12
CA THR A 528 16.65 27.74 -7.17
C THR A 528 15.38 28.49 -6.73
N GLY A 529 14.36 27.73 -6.31
CA GLY A 529 13.20 28.26 -5.63
C GLY A 529 13.60 28.69 -4.23
N LYS A 530 13.67 30.00 -4.01
CA LYS A 530 13.91 30.61 -2.70
C LYS A 530 12.91 30.08 -1.67
N THR A 531 13.43 29.63 -0.53
CA THR A 531 12.68 29.19 0.64
C THR A 531 11.72 30.27 1.13
N TYR A 532 10.53 29.84 1.57
CA TYR A 532 9.37 30.68 1.92
C TYR A 532 9.48 31.50 3.22
N ASN A 533 10.69 31.92 3.62
CA ASN A 533 10.90 32.66 4.87
C ASN A 533 11.86 33.85 4.72
N SER A 534 11.59 34.76 3.79
CA SER A 534 12.21 36.10 3.83
C SER A 534 11.15 37.18 4.05
N VAL A 535 11.44 38.04 5.01
CA VAL A 535 10.65 39.21 5.43
C VAL A 535 10.40 40.19 4.26
N GLU A 536 11.14 40.04 3.15
CA GLU A 536 11.03 40.80 1.90
C GLU A 536 9.82 40.40 1.02
N ASN A 537 9.32 39.17 1.11
CA ASN A 537 8.13 38.76 0.36
C ASN A 537 6.84 39.32 0.98
N ILE A 538 6.83 39.54 2.30
CA ILE A 538 5.68 40.12 3.00
C ILE A 538 5.52 41.58 2.57
N SER A 539 6.60 42.34 2.49
CA SER A 539 6.55 43.75 2.03
C SER A 539 6.20 43.88 0.54
N GLN A 540 6.64 42.95 -0.32
CA GLN A 540 6.20 42.92 -1.73
C GLN A 540 4.71 42.56 -1.90
N PHE A 541 4.21 41.59 -1.11
CA PHE A 541 2.80 41.19 -1.13
C PHE A 541 1.83 42.33 -0.74
N PHE A 542 2.22 43.19 0.21
CA PHE A 542 1.44 44.36 0.62
C PHE A 542 1.56 45.53 -0.38
N ASN A 543 2.75 45.75 -0.96
CA ASN A 543 2.98 46.82 -1.93
C ASN A 543 2.26 46.60 -3.28
N GLU A 544 2.20 45.36 -3.79
CA GLU A 544 1.47 45.07 -5.05
C GLU A 544 -0.05 45.23 -4.92
N ARG A 545 -0.58 45.24 -3.70
CA ARG A 545 -2.00 45.48 -3.39
C ARG A 545 -2.30 46.88 -2.86
N GLY A 546 -1.31 47.78 -2.83
CA GLY A 546 -1.49 49.17 -2.41
C GLY A 546 -1.80 49.35 -0.92
N MET A 547 -1.40 48.40 -0.06
CA MET A 547 -1.60 48.45 1.39
C MET A 547 -0.25 48.53 2.13
N PRO A 548 -0.16 49.25 3.26
CA PRO A 548 1.07 49.28 4.06
C PRO A 548 1.27 47.96 4.85
N PRO A 549 2.51 47.46 4.96
CA PRO A 549 2.81 46.25 5.74
C PRO A 549 2.71 46.49 7.27
N PRO A 550 2.55 45.44 8.09
CA PRO A 550 2.42 45.56 9.55
C PRO A 550 3.66 46.18 10.21
N SER A 551 3.43 47.05 11.20
CA SER A 551 4.45 47.85 11.89
C SER A 551 5.36 46.98 12.77
N GLY A 552 6.39 46.36 12.19
CA GLY A 552 7.40 45.60 12.93
C GLY A 552 8.62 45.14 12.14
N ILE A 553 8.68 45.43 10.83
CA ILE A 553 9.66 44.82 9.90
C ILE A 553 10.81 45.76 9.50
N GLN A 554 10.76 47.05 9.84
CA GLN A 554 11.79 48.02 9.45
C GLN A 554 12.89 48.16 10.50
N GLN A 555 13.82 47.21 10.59
CA GLN A 555 15.14 47.44 11.20
C GLN A 555 16.12 46.29 10.95
N ALA A 556 16.68 46.21 9.75
CA ALA A 556 18.04 45.71 9.50
C ALA A 556 18.28 45.66 7.99
N GLN A 557 18.91 46.69 7.43
CA GLN A 557 19.79 46.60 6.26
C GLN A 557 20.23 48.02 5.90
N ASN A 558 21.33 48.47 6.50
CA ASN A 558 22.07 49.62 6.02
C ASN A 558 23.54 49.39 6.38
N ARG A 559 24.33 48.88 5.43
CA ARG A 559 25.76 49.18 5.26
C ARG A 559 26.35 48.50 4.02
N ASN A 560 27.03 49.33 3.22
CA ASN A 560 28.02 49.05 2.18
C ASN A 560 27.54 48.93 0.71
N ASN A 561 27.40 50.11 0.06
CA ASN A 561 28.03 50.62 -1.20
C ASN A 561 28.45 49.66 -2.35
N PRO A 562 28.71 50.16 -3.59
CA PRO A 562 28.28 51.39 -4.31
C PRO A 562 27.78 51.15 -5.77
N ALA A 563 27.31 52.23 -6.43
CA ALA A 563 26.70 52.32 -7.77
C ALA A 563 27.61 51.97 -8.98
N PRO A 564 27.07 51.79 -10.21
CA PRO A 564 27.00 52.90 -11.20
C PRO A 564 25.77 52.79 -12.18
N PRO A 565 25.68 53.47 -13.36
CA PRO A 565 24.87 54.69 -13.53
C PRO A 565 23.80 54.67 -14.67
N ALA A 566 23.00 55.74 -14.63
CA ALA A 566 22.06 56.36 -15.59
C ALA A 566 22.02 55.96 -17.09
N ALA A 567 20.80 55.85 -17.64
CA ALA A 567 20.15 56.84 -18.54
C ALA A 567 19.12 56.19 -19.51
N ALA A 568 17.99 56.87 -19.72
CA ALA A 568 16.84 56.50 -20.58
C ALA A 568 16.86 57.35 -21.91
N PRO A 569 15.80 57.51 -22.74
CA PRO A 569 14.61 56.71 -23.13
C PRO A 569 14.41 56.70 -24.71
N PRO A 570 13.22 56.91 -25.36
CA PRO A 570 12.20 55.92 -25.79
C PRO A 570 11.71 56.04 -27.27
N SER A 571 10.73 55.21 -27.69
CA SER A 571 9.68 55.53 -28.71
C SER A 571 8.54 54.46 -28.65
N MET A 572 7.26 54.82 -28.37
CA MET A 572 6.13 55.20 -29.28
C MET A 572 5.75 54.07 -30.27
N GLN A 573 4.51 53.60 -30.50
CA GLN A 573 3.13 54.14 -30.60
C GLN A 573 2.16 52.91 -30.70
N ALA A 574 0.96 52.85 -30.08
CA ALA A 574 -0.37 53.42 -30.41
C ALA A 574 -1.34 52.49 -31.21
N GLY A 575 -2.63 52.46 -30.77
CA GLY A 575 -3.83 51.99 -31.51
C GLY A 575 -4.60 50.83 -30.84
N ALA A 576 -5.68 50.98 -30.06
CA ALA A 576 -7.06 51.46 -30.29
C ALA A 576 -8.14 50.35 -30.54
N ARG A 577 -8.85 49.92 -29.47
CA ARG A 577 -10.33 49.90 -29.19
C ARG A 577 -11.37 49.25 -30.20
N PRO A 578 -12.67 48.98 -29.83
CA PRO A 578 -13.20 47.80 -29.11
C PRO A 578 -14.59 47.26 -29.65
N ILE A 579 -15.30 46.42 -28.86
CA ILE A 579 -16.78 46.19 -28.75
C ILE A 579 -17.44 44.99 -29.48
N GLY A 580 -18.08 44.12 -28.66
CA GLY A 580 -19.52 43.80 -28.76
C GLY A 580 -19.94 42.46 -29.39
N SER A 581 -20.63 41.60 -28.61
CA SER A 581 -21.36 40.44 -29.15
C SER A 581 -22.69 40.18 -28.41
N SER A 582 -23.73 39.91 -29.21
CA SER A 582 -25.00 39.21 -28.92
C SER A 582 -25.90 39.23 -30.18
N PRO A 583 -26.94 38.39 -30.36
CA PRO A 583 -27.30 37.09 -29.73
C PRO A 583 -27.95 36.04 -30.71
N LEU A 584 -28.54 34.96 -30.12
CA LEU A 584 -29.59 34.00 -30.62
C LEU A 584 -29.07 32.68 -31.26
N VAL A 585 -29.55 31.45 -30.99
CA VAL A 585 -30.91 30.89 -30.74
C VAL A 585 -30.86 29.59 -29.87
N LYS A 586 -31.95 29.29 -29.13
CA LYS A 586 -32.23 28.11 -28.27
C LYS A 586 -33.16 27.07 -28.96
N ALA A 587 -33.07 25.79 -28.55
CA ALA A 587 -34.16 24.89 -28.02
C ALA A 587 -33.76 23.39 -28.07
N PRO A 588 -34.41 22.45 -27.33
CA PRO A 588 -34.97 22.48 -25.97
C PRO A 588 -34.47 21.31 -25.06
N ALA A 589 -34.69 21.44 -23.75
CA ALA A 589 -34.28 20.50 -22.71
C ALA A 589 -35.38 19.51 -22.30
N ALA A 590 -34.97 18.28 -21.94
CA ALA A 590 -35.82 17.25 -21.33
C ALA A 590 -36.07 17.55 -19.83
N ALA A 591 -37.26 17.19 -19.35
CA ALA A 591 -37.76 17.50 -18.02
C ALA A 591 -37.05 16.75 -16.88
N ALA A 592 -36.70 17.49 -15.82
CA ALA A 592 -36.17 16.96 -14.56
C ALA A 592 -37.30 16.68 -13.55
N PRO A 593 -37.19 15.64 -12.70
CA PRO A 593 -38.18 15.35 -11.67
C PRO A 593 -38.13 16.35 -10.50
N ALA A 594 -39.26 16.51 -9.82
CA ALA A 594 -39.50 17.49 -8.77
C ALA A 594 -38.51 17.40 -7.59
N LYS A 595 -37.90 18.54 -7.22
CA LYS A 595 -37.00 18.70 -6.07
C LYS A 595 -37.74 18.49 -4.74
N ARG A 596 -37.37 17.46 -3.97
CA ARG A 596 -37.62 17.42 -2.51
C ARG A 596 -36.67 18.43 -1.82
N LYS A 597 -37.20 19.23 -0.90
CA LYS A 597 -36.41 20.16 -0.07
C LYS A 597 -35.38 19.37 0.74
N SER A 598 -34.12 19.78 0.67
CA SER A 598 -33.01 19.12 1.36
C SER A 598 -32.81 19.69 2.77
N PHE A 599 -32.44 18.86 3.75
CA PHE A 599 -32.30 19.30 5.14
C PHE A 599 -31.02 20.11 5.33
N GLY A 600 -31.14 21.43 5.48
CA GLY A 600 -30.02 22.32 5.79
C GLY A 600 -29.73 22.40 7.30
N PRO A 601 -28.51 22.81 7.71
CA PRO A 601 -28.23 23.19 9.11
C PRO A 601 -29.25 24.20 9.63
N GLY A 602 -29.75 23.98 10.85
CA GLY A 602 -30.83 24.77 11.48
C GLY A 602 -32.24 24.20 11.28
N SER A 603 -32.43 23.23 10.38
CA SER A 603 -33.74 22.60 10.16
C SER A 603 -34.14 21.74 11.36
N THR A 604 -35.41 21.82 11.75
CA THR A 604 -35.99 20.93 12.76
C THR A 604 -36.56 19.70 12.08
N ILE A 605 -36.24 18.53 12.64
CA ILE A 605 -36.62 17.24 12.07
C ILE A 605 -37.20 16.34 13.16
N THR A 606 -38.05 15.39 12.75
CA THR A 606 -38.60 14.38 13.66
C THR A 606 -38.14 13.00 13.27
N HIS A 607 -37.49 12.28 14.21
CA HIS A 607 -36.98 10.93 14.04
C HIS A 607 -37.84 9.91 14.81
N PRO A 608 -38.19 8.75 14.22
CA PRO A 608 -39.10 7.77 14.84
C PRO A 608 -38.67 7.28 16.23
N LYS A 609 -37.34 7.18 16.45
CA LYS A 609 -36.75 6.66 17.70
C LYS A 609 -36.32 7.75 18.69
N TYR A 610 -35.98 8.94 18.21
CA TYR A 610 -35.30 9.97 19.02
C TYR A 610 -36.13 11.25 19.17
N GLY A 611 -37.32 11.28 18.58
CA GLY A 611 -38.22 12.43 18.64
C GLY A 611 -37.69 13.62 17.84
N ARG A 612 -37.98 14.82 18.34
CA ARG A 612 -37.66 16.09 17.68
C ARG A 612 -36.20 16.47 17.88
N GLY A 613 -35.51 16.88 16.82
CA GLY A 613 -34.12 17.28 16.86
C GLY A 613 -33.76 18.35 15.84
N THR A 614 -32.69 19.10 16.10
CA THR A 614 -32.20 20.18 15.24
C THR A 614 -30.95 19.75 14.52
N VAL A 615 -30.93 19.89 13.19
CA VAL A 615 -29.75 19.59 12.36
C VAL A 615 -28.68 20.65 12.62
N LEU A 616 -27.49 20.24 13.05
CA LEU A 616 -26.36 21.15 13.29
C LEU A 616 -25.38 21.18 12.13
N ARG A 617 -25.20 20.04 11.44
CA ARG A 617 -24.23 19.92 10.34
C ARG A 617 -24.67 18.86 9.35
N ARG A 618 -24.45 19.14 8.06
CA ARG A 618 -24.65 18.19 6.96
C ARG A 618 -23.34 17.99 6.22
N GLU A 619 -23.00 16.74 5.96
CA GLU A 619 -21.80 16.35 5.21
C GLU A 619 -22.22 15.46 4.03
N GLY A 620 -21.86 15.87 2.81
CA GLY A 620 -22.24 15.20 1.56
C GLY A 620 -23.48 15.78 0.88
N GLU A 621 -23.73 15.36 -0.36
CA GLU A 621 -24.85 15.77 -1.19
C GLU A 621 -25.81 14.59 -1.46
N GLY A 622 -27.09 14.89 -1.71
CA GLY A 622 -28.10 13.88 -2.03
C GLY A 622 -28.62 13.11 -0.80
N GLU A 623 -29.25 11.96 -1.05
CA GLU A 623 -29.93 11.13 -0.04
C GLU A 623 -28.96 10.37 0.89
N ASP A 624 -27.69 10.23 0.50
CA ASP A 624 -26.64 9.59 1.29
C ASP A 624 -25.92 10.57 2.24
N ALA A 625 -26.40 11.82 2.32
CA ALA A 625 -25.84 12.84 3.19
C ALA A 625 -25.94 12.45 4.67
N LYS A 626 -24.84 12.71 5.41
CA LYS A 626 -24.74 12.49 6.85
C LYS A 626 -25.19 13.75 7.58
N LEU A 627 -26.22 13.63 8.41
CA LEU A 627 -26.75 14.69 9.27
C LEU A 627 -26.26 14.48 10.69
N THR A 628 -25.67 15.51 11.28
CA THR A 628 -25.42 15.58 12.73
C THR A 628 -26.57 16.36 13.36
N VAL A 629 -27.35 15.70 14.20
CA VAL A 629 -28.61 16.21 14.76
C VAL A 629 -28.55 16.16 16.28
N SER A 630 -28.95 17.26 16.93
CA SER A 630 -29.11 17.32 18.38
C SER A 630 -30.57 17.01 18.74
N PHE A 631 -30.81 15.91 19.45
CA PHE A 631 -32.13 15.50 19.92
C PHE A 631 -32.32 15.91 21.38
N GLN A 632 -33.48 16.52 21.70
CA GLN A 632 -33.80 16.86 23.09
C GLN A 632 -33.86 15.57 23.94
N GLY A 633 -33.03 15.49 24.97
CA GLY A 633 -32.94 14.33 25.87
C GLY A 633 -32.05 13.16 25.39
N HIS A 634 -31.57 13.16 24.14
CA HIS A 634 -30.75 12.07 23.58
C HIS A 634 -29.39 12.51 23.02
N GLY A 635 -29.08 13.81 23.09
CA GLY A 635 -27.78 14.37 22.70
C GLY A 635 -27.54 14.34 21.19
N LEU A 636 -26.27 14.43 20.80
CA LEU A 636 -25.82 14.47 19.41
C LEU A 636 -25.85 13.08 18.77
N LYS A 637 -26.50 12.95 17.61
CA LYS A 637 -26.53 11.73 16.81
C LYS A 637 -26.19 12.03 15.35
N LYS A 638 -25.37 11.16 14.76
CA LYS A 638 -25.07 11.16 13.32
C LYS A 638 -25.98 10.15 12.63
N ILE A 639 -26.75 10.60 11.65
CA ILE A 639 -27.73 9.79 10.92
C ILE A 639 -27.56 10.02 9.41
N ILE A 640 -27.85 9.00 8.61
CA ILE A 640 -27.83 9.11 7.15
C ILE A 640 -29.26 9.33 6.68
N GLU A 641 -29.48 10.38 5.88
CA GLU A 641 -30.80 10.88 5.49
C GLU A 641 -31.71 9.77 4.92
N LYS A 642 -31.18 8.92 4.03
CA LYS A 642 -31.87 7.78 3.40
C LYS A 642 -32.39 6.71 4.37
N TYR A 643 -31.68 6.46 5.48
CA TYR A 643 -31.98 5.33 6.38
C TYR A 643 -32.69 5.74 7.67
N ALA A 644 -32.81 7.05 7.91
CA ALA A 644 -33.26 7.57 9.20
C ALA A 644 -34.78 7.84 9.29
N GLY A 645 -35.54 7.67 8.20
CA GLY A 645 -37.02 7.78 8.22
C GLY A 645 -37.52 9.15 8.69
N ILE A 646 -36.77 10.21 8.40
CA ILE A 646 -36.96 11.55 8.95
C ILE A 646 -38.13 12.27 8.27
N ARG A 647 -38.97 12.98 9.05
CA ARG A 647 -40.04 13.85 8.52
C ARG A 647 -39.75 15.33 8.79
N HIS A 648 -40.16 16.17 7.85
CA HIS A 648 -40.14 17.63 7.99
C HIS A 648 -41.28 18.08 8.91
N GLU A 649 -40.98 19.01 9.82
CA GLU A 649 -42.00 19.87 10.42
C GLU A 649 -42.14 21.18 9.64
#